data_AF-A0AAE1M3F4-F1
#
_entry.id   AF-A0AAE1M3F4-F1
#
_cell.length_a   1.000
_cell.length_b   1.000
_cell.length_c   1.000
_cell.angle_alpha   90.00
_cell.angle_beta   90.00
_cell.angle_gamma   90.00
#
_symmetry.space_group_name_H-M   'P 1'
#
loop_
_entity.id
_entity.type
_entity.pdbx_description
1 polymer ?
#
loop_
_entity_poly.entity_id
_entity_poly.type
_entity_poly.pdbx_seq_one_letter_code
_entity_poly.pdbx_strand_id
1 'polypeptide(L)'
;MPPQGYDSDPKLHGTADQVCEGPENMEDSDDSLNDPTYSPNVVGEAGEDDSGSGSDSDLEEDQEEDEEDEEEEGDEYNIDGYSAFKRDEERKTREAEEALQRAKEKELALTKIEEEIRNAASNTKHLNEAEFLSLYGDSLDYIMPESANKRNVLHMLANNKFEDPSQFPDWIIHYIYRNHTNIPGNNMRNSLSSLLTDKSQGRPSLALARAIRWRNEPFISTILSLELQANDQSLKDSLKDSLGERFDTDTTSGNSIHWSIDQLKPDLTVQLIEKAAGDECLLAMDKKGYTPLHLAVQYPNCLKRVDVIKALLKYGDKALDLRCGEGLSVYKYYQKTKAAFQAQKQQAALSLKSKKSLGGSRDNSKKPLQKPAPLKIEREDQREKSSSSRLEDGKGGDGDNRQDAKPEEVALRHRGEGGEPVQPLQRKGSALKEASKESKTQQASKVPTKPKKGGTKRNANGKKVATLTKSSKEEKKAKEMEDDIEDEIKLQYLRSTFKQPKSDVKSINGFLYAEGNERPFSLTMLQGPPLVDEYVFTTVYNKEKFDQTLHHVAVRRIIFKQMKNQEVAGRTDMEILFKLLRDKGVRHIVKVIIFDLEAPPHSDESIERCLSGFKSIEILDWRKVDLCPETIFEACKNVVELHLWWSGNNGILMAWSAPGGLAKFPRLKEIYIHQTQYIESVERDKKNLQRFKERLGKERTASRPQEYRPEERLKLAKSGQTLPVTVLEMWPDISINDSDTSYAAHPSRSLATYRPQLNQTASRYRRHQWLEIMDKFAASIDLIDLAPVNPPDIFSPGDVRIALIDDGVEITNRNLTNRIYNGWTCDTGYEGDGLEGIPRPYTSSETQHGTFMASTICRICPKAKIFVFRLDVVSTPGKRAHFTAKSAADALELAIDPKRKFDIISMSWTIAKNDQNSVDLDRLQVALKKACDTNHVLLFCASPDGGEMAKAQAENFYPYGCNDAGLFKIAAATVDGIRIPMAGSHHDYSLPGHEVEDTNQSAANGVSDGQQIADHENSGLKTGSSIATALGAGLAALIIHCVRLGAAYMHSESHSSAAVTSNEGSKGTEATYSRLLGLEALDQIKRPAHMRRVFNRMISDNSSTDRFIEVWEFFAGCGDELKKQGRQIKTLKLNIEDAREMEAPDVDEMVKELQKKNDERMMEIVKLAFRFISI
;
A
#
# COMPACT_ATOMS: atom_id res chain seq x y z
N MET A 1 -4.27 -68.26 -32.07
CA MET A 1 -5.09 -68.98 -33.08
C MET A 1 -6.51 -69.15 -32.53
N PRO A 2 -7.53 -69.32 -33.39
CA PRO A 2 -8.82 -68.59 -33.25
C PRO A 2 -10.02 -69.60 -33.16
N PRO A 3 -11.31 -69.30 -33.51
CA PRO A 3 -11.93 -68.06 -34.03
C PRO A 3 -13.34 -67.71 -33.49
N GLN A 4 -14.02 -66.78 -34.20
CA GLN A 4 -15.48 -66.46 -34.23
C GLN A 4 -16.02 -65.58 -33.06
N GLY A 5 -16.77 -64.49 -33.27
CA GLY A 5 -17.16 -63.75 -34.49
C GLY A 5 -18.65 -63.87 -34.86
N TYR A 6 -19.35 -62.73 -35.01
CA TYR A 6 -20.54 -62.51 -35.88
C TYR A 6 -21.02 -61.05 -35.79
N ASP A 7 -21.05 -60.35 -36.93
CA ASP A 7 -21.96 -59.22 -37.17
C ASP A 7 -23.32 -59.75 -37.64
N SER A 8 -24.42 -59.08 -37.28
CA SER A 8 -25.71 -59.11 -38.00
C SER A 8 -26.58 -57.92 -37.58
N ASP A 9 -27.12 -57.21 -38.57
CA ASP A 9 -27.98 -56.02 -38.39
C ASP A 9 -29.50 -56.43 -38.48
N PRO A 10 -30.54 -55.58 -38.65
CA PRO A 10 -31.59 -55.51 -37.63
C PRO A 10 -33.04 -55.72 -38.16
N LYS A 11 -34.02 -55.43 -37.29
CA LYS A 11 -35.50 -55.33 -37.49
C LYS A 11 -36.30 -56.63 -37.43
N LEU A 12 -37.41 -56.64 -36.66
CA LEU A 12 -38.76 -56.42 -37.23
C LEU A 12 -39.88 -56.33 -36.16
N HIS A 13 -41.08 -55.92 -36.61
CA HIS A 13 -42.36 -55.72 -35.89
C HIS A 13 -42.42 -54.46 -34.98
N GLY A 14 -43.39 -53.53 -35.10
CA GLY A 14 -44.61 -53.48 -35.93
C GLY A 14 -45.80 -54.22 -35.31
N THR A 15 -47.07 -53.81 -35.43
CA THR A 15 -47.75 -52.71 -36.17
C THR A 15 -48.93 -52.21 -35.32
N ALA A 16 -49.44 -50.98 -35.48
CA ALA A 16 -50.62 -50.61 -36.30
C ALA A 16 -51.18 -49.27 -35.72
N ASP A 17 -51.82 -48.32 -36.41
CA ASP A 17 -52.08 -48.05 -37.84
C ASP A 17 -52.09 -46.50 -38.05
N GLN A 18 -51.53 -45.96 -39.15
CA GLN A 18 -52.19 -45.42 -40.38
C GLN A 18 -53.19 -44.26 -40.14
N VAL A 19 -53.35 -43.24 -41.00
CA VAL A 19 -53.32 -43.06 -42.48
C VAL A 19 -52.95 -41.58 -42.79
N CYS A 20 -52.35 -41.10 -43.89
CA CYS A 20 -51.43 -41.55 -44.97
C CYS A 20 -50.87 -40.27 -45.65
N GLU A 21 -49.58 -40.18 -45.98
CA GLU A 21 -48.96 -40.32 -47.33
C GLU A 21 -49.34 -39.31 -48.45
N GLY A 22 -48.37 -38.45 -48.82
CA GLY A 22 -48.16 -37.88 -50.17
C GLY A 22 -49.05 -36.71 -50.64
N PRO A 23 -48.71 -36.05 -51.78
CA PRO A 23 -47.59 -36.30 -52.71
C PRO A 23 -46.70 -35.05 -52.95
N GLU A 24 -45.99 -35.03 -54.08
CA GLU A 24 -45.23 -33.89 -54.63
C GLU A 24 -46.14 -32.88 -55.39
N ASN A 25 -45.63 -31.65 -55.62
CA ASN A 25 -46.01 -30.68 -56.68
C ASN A 25 -47.44 -30.09 -56.70
N MET A 26 -47.60 -28.89 -56.12
CA MET A 26 -48.40 -27.71 -56.57
C MET A 26 -47.96 -26.54 -55.64
N GLU A 27 -47.42 -25.41 -56.10
CA GLU A 27 -47.98 -24.31 -56.93
C GLU A 27 -48.87 -23.34 -56.12
N ASP A 28 -48.41 -22.09 -55.98
CA ASP A 28 -49.05 -20.86 -55.44
C ASP A 28 -49.60 -20.92 -53.98
N SER A 29 -49.71 -19.87 -53.17
CA SER A 29 -49.18 -18.48 -53.04
C SER A 29 -49.29 -18.10 -51.52
N ASP A 30 -48.92 -16.97 -50.89
CA ASP A 30 -48.42 -15.60 -51.17
C ASP A 30 -47.56 -15.21 -49.93
N ASP A 31 -46.56 -14.31 -49.90
CA ASP A 31 -45.78 -13.60 -50.94
C ASP A 31 -44.31 -13.43 -50.39
N SER A 32 -43.44 -12.74 -51.12
CA SER A 32 -42.04 -13.13 -51.28
C SER A 32 -40.99 -12.09 -50.86
N LEU A 33 -39.93 -12.59 -50.17
CA LEU A 33 -38.49 -12.22 -50.36
C LEU A 33 -38.10 -10.72 -50.12
N ASN A 34 -36.82 -10.27 -50.07
CA ASN A 34 -35.51 -10.92 -50.19
C ASN A 34 -34.42 -10.13 -49.40
N ASP A 35 -33.24 -10.72 -49.19
CA ASP A 35 -31.94 -10.02 -49.07
C ASP A 35 -31.45 -9.75 -50.52
N PRO A 36 -30.66 -8.70 -50.89
CA PRO A 36 -29.49 -8.24 -50.14
C PRO A 36 -29.03 -6.76 -50.24
N THR A 37 -28.01 -6.44 -49.43
CA THR A 37 -26.87 -5.51 -49.68
C THR A 37 -27.00 -4.24 -50.56
N TYR A 38 -26.57 -3.11 -49.95
CA TYR A 38 -25.60 -2.15 -50.52
C TYR A 38 -26.03 -1.23 -51.70
N SER A 39 -26.38 0.02 -51.36
CA SER A 39 -26.27 1.23 -52.23
C SER A 39 -27.17 1.26 -53.50
N PRO A 40 -27.14 2.31 -54.34
CA PRO A 40 -27.43 3.71 -53.98
C PRO A 40 -28.43 4.43 -54.91
N ASN A 41 -29.29 5.28 -54.33
CA ASN A 41 -29.96 6.45 -54.95
C ASN A 41 -30.90 6.21 -56.17
N VAL A 42 -31.38 7.36 -56.71
CA VAL A 42 -31.91 7.63 -58.07
C VAL A 42 -33.45 7.58 -58.24
N VAL A 43 -33.97 8.60 -58.95
CA VAL A 43 -35.40 8.96 -59.20
C VAL A 43 -36.15 9.37 -57.92
N GLY A 44 -36.88 10.49 -57.81
CA GLY A 44 -37.63 11.28 -58.82
C GLY A 44 -39.13 11.01 -58.62
N GLU A 45 -40.10 11.87 -58.89
CA GLU A 45 -40.22 13.19 -59.58
C GLU A 45 -41.39 13.94 -58.86
N ALA A 46 -41.72 15.22 -59.02
CA ALA A 46 -41.14 16.44 -59.57
C ALA A 46 -41.87 17.62 -58.84
N GLY A 47 -41.46 18.89 -58.92
CA GLY A 47 -40.38 19.53 -59.67
C GLY A 47 -40.25 21.00 -59.21
N GLU A 48 -39.37 21.81 -59.77
CA GLU A 48 -38.38 21.53 -60.83
C GLU A 48 -37.32 22.66 -60.77
N ASP A 49 -36.07 22.30 -61.08
CA ASP A 49 -34.97 23.18 -61.54
C ASP A 49 -34.49 24.35 -60.62
N ASP A 50 -33.27 24.88 -60.73
CA ASP A 50 -32.08 24.49 -61.52
C ASP A 50 -30.80 24.65 -60.66
N SER A 51 -29.67 24.29 -61.25
CA SER A 51 -28.28 24.65 -60.94
C SER A 51 -28.04 26.16 -60.68
N GLY A 52 -26.92 26.58 -60.09
CA GLY A 52 -25.71 25.80 -59.77
C GLY A 52 -24.60 26.61 -59.08
N SER A 53 -23.35 26.30 -59.43
CA SER A 53 -22.15 26.78 -58.72
C SER A 53 -21.50 28.05 -59.30
N GLY A 54 -21.23 29.02 -58.43
CA GLY A 54 -20.24 30.10 -58.54
C GLY A 54 -20.09 30.75 -57.16
N SER A 55 -18.95 31.20 -56.62
CA SER A 55 -17.76 31.87 -57.17
C SER A 55 -18.04 33.28 -57.72
N ASP A 56 -17.48 34.29 -57.03
CA ASP A 56 -17.51 35.73 -57.35
C ASP A 56 -18.92 36.38 -57.32
N SER A 57 -19.11 37.66 -57.00
CA SER A 57 -18.23 38.67 -56.37
C SER A 57 -19.06 39.84 -55.81
N ASP A 58 -18.46 40.61 -54.90
CA ASP A 58 -18.52 42.08 -54.64
C ASP A 58 -19.59 43.00 -55.30
N LEU A 59 -19.89 44.09 -54.58
CA LEU A 59 -20.57 45.36 -54.99
C LEU A 59 -22.12 45.26 -55.08
N GLU A 60 -22.89 45.97 -54.26
CA GLU A 60 -23.18 47.43 -54.15
C GLU A 60 -24.43 47.83 -54.97
N GLU A 61 -25.34 48.59 -54.33
CA GLU A 61 -26.33 49.56 -54.84
C GLU A 61 -27.29 49.11 -56.00
N ASP A 62 -28.59 49.42 -56.01
CA ASP A 62 -29.29 50.53 -55.35
C ASP A 62 -30.82 50.30 -55.11
N GLN A 63 -31.53 51.38 -54.81
CA GLN A 63 -32.96 51.54 -54.40
C GLN A 63 -34.04 51.26 -55.48
N GLU A 64 -35.32 51.23 -55.02
CA GLU A 64 -36.57 51.51 -55.77
C GLU A 64 -37.00 50.47 -56.86
N GLU A 65 -38.28 50.27 -57.23
CA GLU A 65 -39.57 50.92 -56.88
C GLU A 65 -40.75 49.90 -57.00
N ASP A 66 -42.01 50.37 -56.89
CA ASP A 66 -43.33 49.70 -56.73
C ASP A 66 -43.78 48.76 -57.93
N GLU A 67 -45.01 48.21 -58.13
CA GLU A 67 -46.42 48.68 -58.05
C GLU A 67 -47.46 47.51 -58.02
N GLU A 68 -48.72 47.78 -57.59
CA GLU A 68 -50.04 47.26 -58.10
C GLU A 68 -50.41 45.72 -58.04
N ASP A 69 -51.68 45.25 -57.92
CA ASP A 69 -52.99 45.90 -57.64
C ASP A 69 -54.14 44.96 -57.17
N GLU A 70 -55.22 45.57 -56.62
CA GLU A 70 -56.69 45.21 -56.56
C GLU A 70 -57.19 43.77 -56.20
N GLU A 71 -58.45 43.46 -55.82
CA GLU A 71 -59.78 44.14 -55.83
C GLU A 71 -60.56 44.09 -54.46
N GLU A 72 -61.75 44.70 -54.43
CA GLU A 72 -62.64 45.12 -53.33
C GLU A 72 -63.38 44.02 -52.50
N GLU A 73 -63.89 44.40 -51.30
CA GLU A 73 -65.36 44.45 -51.03
C GLU A 73 -65.71 45.28 -49.75
N GLY A 74 -66.73 46.17 -49.81
CA GLY A 74 -67.66 46.40 -48.68
C GLY A 74 -67.49 47.58 -47.69
N ASP A 75 -67.86 48.80 -48.13
CA ASP A 75 -68.61 49.86 -47.39
C ASP A 75 -68.23 50.34 -45.96
N GLU A 76 -67.62 51.54 -45.93
CA GLU A 76 -68.01 52.76 -45.17
C GLU A 76 -68.49 52.68 -43.67
N TYR A 77 -67.73 53.28 -42.73
CA TYR A 77 -68.14 54.50 -41.96
C TYR A 77 -67.17 54.91 -40.81
N ASN A 78 -66.61 56.12 -40.92
CA ASN A 78 -66.15 57.06 -39.86
C ASN A 78 -65.11 56.66 -38.76
N ILE A 79 -63.89 57.19 -38.93
CA ILE A 79 -63.17 58.12 -38.00
C ILE A 79 -62.55 57.61 -36.67
N ASP A 80 -61.40 58.22 -36.31
CA ASP A 80 -60.66 58.20 -35.03
C ASP A 80 -59.94 56.91 -34.57
N GLY A 81 -58.88 56.51 -35.30
CA GLY A 81 -57.88 55.52 -34.86
C GLY A 81 -56.43 56.01 -34.70
N TYR A 82 -56.02 57.04 -35.45
CA TYR A 82 -54.60 57.37 -35.73
C TYR A 82 -53.74 57.86 -34.53
N SER A 83 -54.27 57.93 -33.32
CA SER A 83 -53.52 58.35 -32.12
C SER A 83 -53.01 57.18 -31.25
N ALA A 84 -53.39 55.94 -31.53
CA ALA A 84 -53.05 54.79 -30.67
C ALA A 84 -51.60 54.28 -30.86
N PHE A 85 -51.19 53.99 -32.10
CA PHE A 85 -49.93 53.29 -32.38
C PHE A 85 -48.68 54.10 -32.00
N LYS A 86 -48.64 55.39 -32.34
CA LYS A 86 -47.47 56.24 -32.06
C LYS A 86 -47.17 56.35 -30.56
N ARG A 87 -48.21 56.38 -29.72
CA ARG A 87 -48.07 56.40 -28.27
C ARG A 87 -47.41 55.14 -27.71
N ASP A 88 -47.49 53.99 -28.38
CA ASP A 88 -46.94 52.74 -27.83
C ASP A 88 -45.44 52.57 -28.14
N GLU A 89 -44.95 53.11 -29.25
CA GLU A 89 -43.51 53.32 -29.47
C GLU A 89 -42.94 54.43 -28.57
N GLU A 90 -43.59 55.59 -28.51
CA GLU A 90 -43.22 56.70 -27.60
C GLU A 90 -43.25 56.25 -26.14
N ARG A 91 -44.15 55.31 -25.76
CA ARG A 91 -44.17 54.69 -24.44
C ARG A 91 -43.01 53.70 -24.25
N LYS A 92 -42.75 52.78 -25.18
CA LYS A 92 -41.64 51.81 -25.08
C LYS A 92 -40.27 52.50 -25.01
N THR A 93 -40.06 53.53 -25.83
CA THR A 93 -38.83 54.34 -25.80
C THR A 93 -38.70 55.10 -24.47
N ARG A 94 -39.76 55.74 -23.98
CA ARG A 94 -39.70 56.43 -22.67
C ARG A 94 -39.60 55.47 -21.48
N GLU A 95 -40.22 54.29 -21.53
CA GLU A 95 -40.04 53.21 -20.56
C GLU A 95 -38.58 52.71 -20.54
N ALA A 96 -37.93 52.63 -21.71
CA ALA A 96 -36.51 52.31 -21.84
C ALA A 96 -35.58 53.44 -21.33
N GLU A 97 -35.89 54.70 -21.58
CA GLU A 97 -35.14 55.85 -21.02
C GLU A 97 -35.29 55.93 -19.49
N GLU A 98 -36.51 55.76 -18.96
CA GLU A 98 -36.76 55.68 -17.52
C GLU A 98 -36.03 54.49 -16.87
N ALA A 99 -35.95 53.35 -17.56
CA ALA A 99 -35.17 52.19 -17.10
C ALA A 99 -33.65 52.47 -17.12
N LEU A 100 -33.13 53.08 -18.18
CA LEU A 100 -31.71 53.46 -18.31
C LEU A 100 -31.30 54.51 -17.27
N GLN A 101 -32.19 55.47 -16.96
CA GLN A 101 -31.97 56.46 -15.91
C GLN A 101 -31.95 55.81 -14.52
N ARG A 102 -32.91 54.92 -14.21
CA ARG A 102 -32.90 54.14 -12.97
C ARG A 102 -31.66 53.24 -12.84
N ALA A 103 -31.12 52.72 -13.94
CA ALA A 103 -29.88 51.95 -13.94
C ALA A 103 -28.66 52.81 -13.56
N LYS A 104 -28.52 54.01 -14.15
CA LYS A 104 -27.47 54.98 -13.81
C LYS A 104 -27.55 55.43 -12.35
N GLU A 105 -28.75 55.67 -11.84
CA GLU A 105 -28.98 56.06 -10.44
C GLU A 105 -28.58 54.94 -9.47
N LYS A 106 -28.89 53.68 -9.80
CA LYS A 106 -28.44 52.50 -9.05
C LYS A 106 -26.91 52.32 -9.08
N GLU A 107 -26.25 52.55 -10.21
CA GLU A 107 -24.78 52.48 -10.30
C GLU A 107 -24.09 53.60 -9.48
N LEU A 108 -24.70 54.80 -9.43
CA LEU A 108 -24.28 55.89 -8.55
C LEU A 108 -24.52 55.59 -7.06
N ALA A 109 -25.54 54.81 -6.71
CA ALA A 109 -25.74 54.30 -5.34
C ALA A 109 -24.69 53.23 -4.99
N LEU A 110 -24.44 52.26 -5.88
CA LEU A 110 -23.47 51.18 -5.68
C LEU A 110 -22.03 51.70 -5.50
N THR A 111 -21.63 52.73 -6.25
CA THR A 111 -20.30 53.36 -6.10
C THR A 111 -20.13 54.06 -4.75
N LYS A 112 -21.17 54.75 -4.27
CA LYS A 112 -21.20 55.33 -2.91
C LYS A 112 -21.18 54.24 -1.82
N ILE A 113 -21.92 53.15 -2.00
CA ILE A 113 -21.89 52.00 -1.09
C ILE A 113 -20.48 51.36 -1.02
N GLU A 114 -19.79 51.20 -2.15
CA GLU A 114 -18.42 50.70 -2.14
C GLU A 114 -17.47 51.67 -1.43
N GLU A 115 -17.66 52.98 -1.57
CA GLU A 115 -16.87 54.01 -0.87
C GLU A 115 -17.13 54.04 0.64
N GLU A 116 -18.40 53.98 1.08
CA GLU A 116 -18.78 53.83 2.49
C GLU A 116 -18.11 52.59 3.14
N ILE A 117 -18.16 51.44 2.46
CA ILE A 117 -17.53 50.18 2.92
C ILE A 117 -16.00 50.30 2.95
N ARG A 118 -15.38 50.96 1.96
CA ARG A 118 -13.93 51.18 1.88
C ARG A 118 -13.43 52.12 2.98
N ASN A 119 -14.23 53.14 3.32
CA ASN A 119 -13.94 54.08 4.41
C ASN A 119 -14.09 53.42 5.79
N ALA A 120 -15.05 52.51 5.96
CA ALA A 120 -15.15 51.67 7.16
C ALA A 120 -14.00 50.66 7.31
N ALA A 121 -13.63 49.98 6.22
CA ALA A 121 -12.53 49.01 6.24
C ALA A 121 -11.17 49.66 6.59
N SER A 122 -10.99 50.92 6.19
CA SER A 122 -9.82 51.76 6.53
C SER A 122 -9.95 52.52 7.86
N ASN A 123 -10.97 52.23 8.67
CA ASN A 123 -11.17 52.83 10.01
C ASN A 123 -11.28 54.38 9.97
N THR A 124 -11.79 54.95 8.86
CA THR A 124 -11.97 56.40 8.68
C THR A 124 -13.40 56.88 8.92
N LYS A 125 -14.40 56.00 8.78
CA LYS A 125 -15.82 56.27 9.06
C LYS A 125 -16.46 55.02 9.69
N HIS A 126 -17.12 55.15 10.84
CA HIS A 126 -17.94 54.07 11.38
C HIS A 126 -19.28 54.01 10.63
N LEU A 127 -19.71 52.82 10.21
CA LEU A 127 -21.03 52.60 9.61
C LEU A 127 -22.11 52.51 10.70
N ASN A 128 -23.16 53.33 10.62
CA ASN A 128 -24.34 53.24 11.47
C ASN A 128 -25.44 52.49 10.70
N GLU A 129 -25.90 51.35 11.22
CA GLU A 129 -26.94 50.49 10.61
C GLU A 129 -28.20 51.30 10.24
N ALA A 130 -28.71 52.12 11.15
CA ALA A 130 -29.96 52.86 10.94
C ALA A 130 -29.82 53.97 9.88
N GLU A 131 -28.71 54.73 9.91
CA GLU A 131 -28.44 55.76 8.93
C GLU A 131 -28.19 55.15 7.54
N PHE A 132 -27.38 54.09 7.46
CA PHE A 132 -27.06 53.43 6.21
C PHE A 132 -28.29 52.78 5.57
N LEU A 133 -29.13 52.09 6.34
CA LEU A 133 -30.39 51.52 5.81
C LEU A 133 -31.38 52.63 5.40
N SER A 134 -31.40 53.79 6.07
CA SER A 134 -32.22 54.94 5.64
C SER A 134 -31.76 55.60 4.33
N LEU A 135 -30.48 55.43 3.95
CA LEU A 135 -29.88 56.01 2.74
C LEU A 135 -29.76 55.02 1.58
N TYR A 136 -29.66 53.72 1.88
CA TYR A 136 -29.30 52.67 0.92
C TYR A 136 -30.16 51.40 1.01
N GLY A 137 -31.14 51.31 1.92
CA GLY A 137 -32.03 50.14 2.09
C GLY A 137 -32.73 49.75 0.79
N ASP A 138 -33.41 50.71 0.14
CA ASP A 138 -34.04 50.50 -1.18
C ASP A 138 -33.06 50.01 -2.26
N SER A 139 -31.77 50.36 -2.16
CA SER A 139 -30.71 49.87 -3.05
C SER A 139 -30.21 48.45 -2.69
N LEU A 140 -30.39 48.03 -1.44
CA LEU A 140 -30.09 46.68 -0.94
C LEU A 140 -31.24 45.69 -1.11
N ASP A 141 -32.48 46.12 -1.30
CA ASP A 141 -33.61 45.21 -1.57
C ASP A 141 -33.75 44.90 -3.08
N TYR A 142 -33.33 45.83 -3.95
CA TYR A 142 -33.28 45.68 -5.41
C TYR A 142 -31.89 45.33 -5.94
N ILE A 143 -31.18 44.36 -5.34
CA ILE A 143 -29.82 43.95 -5.77
C ILE A 143 -29.86 43.40 -7.20
N MET A 144 -29.37 44.18 -8.17
CA MET A 144 -29.39 43.79 -9.58
C MET A 144 -28.06 43.18 -10.03
N PRO A 145 -28.04 42.15 -10.91
CA PRO A 145 -26.82 41.58 -11.50
C PRO A 145 -26.03 42.52 -12.43
N GLU A 146 -26.51 43.75 -12.64
CA GLU A 146 -26.16 44.62 -13.77
C GLU A 146 -25.51 45.94 -13.32
N SER A 147 -24.39 45.84 -12.61
CA SER A 147 -23.37 46.90 -12.63
C SER A 147 -22.40 46.65 -13.78
N ALA A 148 -21.74 47.67 -14.34
CA ALA A 148 -20.84 47.51 -15.48
C ALA A 148 -19.68 46.51 -15.24
N ASN A 149 -19.33 46.30 -13.97
CA ASN A 149 -18.29 45.35 -13.51
C ASN A 149 -18.85 43.97 -13.06
N LYS A 150 -20.17 43.77 -13.14
CA LYS A 150 -20.93 42.63 -12.59
C LYS A 150 -20.66 42.34 -11.10
N ARG A 151 -20.48 43.38 -10.27
CA ARG A 151 -20.20 43.25 -8.84
C ARG A 151 -21.45 43.56 -8.01
N ASN A 152 -21.88 42.59 -7.19
CA ASN A 152 -22.86 42.80 -6.12
C ASN A 152 -22.21 43.23 -4.78
N VAL A 153 -23.02 43.58 -3.78
CA VAL A 153 -22.55 44.07 -2.47
C VAL A 153 -21.69 43.07 -1.68
N LEU A 154 -21.92 41.75 -1.81
CA LEU A 154 -21.08 40.74 -1.14
C LEU A 154 -19.63 40.79 -1.66
N HIS A 155 -19.45 41.07 -2.96
CA HIS A 155 -18.12 41.26 -3.54
C HIS A 155 -17.41 42.53 -3.03
N MET A 156 -18.17 43.58 -2.67
CA MET A 156 -17.62 44.80 -2.08
C MET A 156 -17.13 44.54 -0.65
N LEU A 157 -17.93 43.85 0.16
CA LEU A 157 -17.56 43.42 1.51
C LEU A 157 -16.37 42.46 1.51
N ALA A 158 -16.37 41.47 0.61
CA ALA A 158 -15.32 40.45 0.51
C ALA A 158 -13.96 40.96 -0.01
N ASN A 159 -13.95 42.03 -0.81
CA ASN A 159 -12.70 42.64 -1.32
C ASN A 159 -11.98 43.48 -0.26
N ASN A 160 -12.69 44.01 0.73
CA ASN A 160 -12.13 44.90 1.73
C ASN A 160 -11.71 44.11 2.98
N LYS A 161 -10.43 44.21 3.35
CA LYS A 161 -9.93 43.69 4.62
C LYS A 161 -9.97 44.82 5.66
N PHE A 162 -10.86 44.69 6.63
CA PHE A 162 -11.04 45.66 7.71
C PHE A 162 -9.82 45.64 8.65
N GLU A 163 -9.31 46.83 9.02
CA GLU A 163 -8.20 46.95 9.99
C GLU A 163 -8.64 46.51 11.39
N ASP A 164 -9.88 46.88 11.77
CA ASP A 164 -10.55 46.44 12.99
C ASP A 164 -11.67 45.45 12.63
N PRO A 165 -11.52 44.15 12.94
CA PRO A 165 -12.55 43.14 12.69
C PRO A 165 -13.89 43.40 13.38
N SER A 166 -13.94 44.25 14.41
CA SER A 166 -15.19 44.59 15.10
C SER A 166 -16.03 45.66 14.39
N GLN A 167 -15.47 46.32 13.37
CA GLN A 167 -16.16 47.29 12.52
C GLN A 167 -16.67 46.68 11.20
N PHE A 168 -16.56 45.36 11.03
CA PHE A 168 -17.13 44.67 9.88
C PHE A 168 -18.67 44.70 9.95
N PRO A 169 -19.38 45.20 8.92
CA PRO A 169 -20.83 45.35 8.94
C PRO A 169 -21.55 44.02 8.61
N ASP A 170 -21.48 43.07 9.54
CA ASP A 170 -22.16 41.77 9.48
C ASP A 170 -23.69 41.92 9.31
N TRP A 171 -24.27 42.96 9.90
CA TRP A 171 -25.68 43.33 9.79
C TRP A 171 -26.15 43.54 8.34
N ILE A 172 -25.28 43.94 7.39
CA ILE A 172 -25.65 44.02 5.96
C ILE A 172 -25.98 42.61 5.42
N ILE A 173 -25.19 41.60 5.78
CA ILE A 173 -25.41 40.21 5.36
C ILE A 173 -26.66 39.65 6.06
N HIS A 174 -26.87 39.98 7.34
CA HIS A 174 -28.10 39.63 8.06
C HIS A 174 -29.36 40.33 7.51
N TYR A 175 -29.27 41.56 7.00
CA TYR A 175 -30.37 42.29 6.34
C TYR A 175 -30.81 41.56 5.06
N ILE A 176 -29.85 41.32 4.14
CA ILE A 176 -30.08 40.59 2.88
C ILE A 176 -30.70 39.21 3.15
N TYR A 177 -30.21 38.50 4.18
CA TYR A 177 -30.77 37.21 4.56
C TYR A 177 -32.22 37.31 5.11
N ARG A 178 -32.50 38.27 6.00
CA ARG A 178 -33.82 38.42 6.65
C ARG A 178 -34.90 38.94 5.71
N ASN A 179 -34.59 39.86 4.80
CA ASN A 179 -35.62 40.45 3.94
C ASN A 179 -36.14 39.44 2.90
N HIS A 180 -35.27 38.59 2.36
CA HIS A 180 -35.67 37.60 1.36
C HIS A 180 -36.31 36.32 1.93
N THR A 181 -36.17 36.03 3.22
CA THR A 181 -36.84 34.89 3.87
C THR A 181 -38.31 35.17 4.28
N ASN A 182 -38.76 36.43 4.27
CA ASN A 182 -40.06 36.83 4.83
C ASN A 182 -41.12 37.25 3.78
N ILE A 183 -40.84 37.16 2.47
CA ILE A 183 -41.75 37.64 1.41
C ILE A 183 -42.17 36.46 0.49
N PRO A 184 -43.41 35.95 0.62
CA PRO A 184 -43.91 34.90 -0.27
C PRO A 184 -44.05 35.40 -1.72
N GLY A 185 -43.39 34.72 -2.67
CA GLY A 185 -43.64 34.89 -4.10
C GLY A 185 -42.74 35.88 -4.87
N ASN A 186 -41.66 36.40 -4.28
CA ASN A 186 -40.70 37.25 -5.00
C ASN A 186 -39.59 36.43 -5.70
N ASN A 187 -38.96 37.00 -6.74
CA ASN A 187 -38.05 36.30 -7.66
C ASN A 187 -36.77 35.76 -7.00
N MET A 188 -36.39 34.52 -7.31
CA MET A 188 -35.21 33.81 -6.74
C MET A 188 -33.85 34.54 -6.89
N ARG A 189 -33.71 35.46 -7.86
CA ARG A 189 -32.43 36.06 -8.27
C ARG A 189 -31.72 36.85 -7.17
N ASN A 190 -32.43 37.36 -6.16
CA ASN A 190 -31.87 38.27 -5.16
C ASN A 190 -31.47 37.59 -3.83
N SER A 191 -31.69 36.28 -3.68
CA SER A 191 -31.37 35.55 -2.44
C SER A 191 -29.87 35.60 -2.08
N LEU A 192 -29.53 35.49 -0.79
CA LEU A 192 -28.14 35.40 -0.32
C LEU A 192 -27.35 34.30 -1.06
N SER A 193 -28.00 33.15 -1.29
CA SER A 193 -27.47 32.01 -2.05
C SER A 193 -27.11 32.40 -3.49
N SER A 194 -28.06 33.00 -4.22
CA SER A 194 -27.86 33.51 -5.59
C SER A 194 -26.68 34.49 -5.67
N LEU A 195 -26.59 35.43 -4.71
CA LEU A 195 -25.56 36.47 -4.65
C LEU A 195 -24.16 35.93 -4.29
N LEU A 196 -24.06 34.76 -3.64
CA LEU A 196 -22.78 34.07 -3.41
C LEU A 196 -22.28 33.39 -4.69
N THR A 197 -23.18 32.85 -5.51
CA THR A 197 -22.88 32.20 -6.81
C THR A 197 -22.75 33.15 -8.00
N ASP A 198 -23.09 34.43 -7.83
CA ASP A 198 -22.98 35.47 -8.86
C ASP A 198 -21.53 35.78 -9.25
N LYS A 199 -21.25 35.84 -10.56
CA LYS A 199 -19.89 35.85 -11.12
C LYS A 199 -19.48 37.23 -11.61
N SER A 200 -18.61 37.88 -10.84
CA SER A 200 -18.09 39.22 -11.12
C SER A 200 -16.72 39.20 -11.80
N GLN A 201 -16.39 40.22 -12.60
CA GLN A 201 -15.27 40.20 -13.57
C GLN A 201 -13.83 40.03 -12.99
N GLY A 202 -13.63 40.20 -11.68
CA GLY A 202 -12.32 39.98 -11.03
C GLY A 202 -11.99 38.49 -10.82
N ARG A 203 -10.76 38.17 -10.41
CA ARG A 203 -10.34 36.80 -10.06
C ARG A 203 -9.91 36.68 -8.59
N PRO A 204 -10.46 35.76 -7.78
CA PRO A 204 -11.65 34.91 -8.05
C PRO A 204 -12.90 35.70 -8.42
N SER A 205 -13.86 35.07 -9.07
CA SER A 205 -15.09 35.69 -9.56
C SER A 205 -16.20 35.75 -8.50
N LEU A 206 -16.20 34.83 -7.52
CA LEU A 206 -17.21 34.75 -6.46
C LEU A 206 -16.80 35.47 -5.16
N ALA A 207 -17.78 35.86 -4.35
CA ALA A 207 -17.57 36.65 -3.14
C ALA A 207 -16.80 35.90 -2.04
N LEU A 208 -17.19 34.65 -1.73
CA LEU A 208 -16.53 33.86 -0.66
C LEU A 208 -15.05 33.59 -0.98
N ALA A 209 -14.75 33.23 -2.22
CA ALA A 209 -13.39 33.00 -2.70
C ALA A 209 -12.51 34.26 -2.55
N ARG A 210 -13.08 35.46 -2.75
CA ARG A 210 -12.39 36.74 -2.47
C ARG A 210 -12.17 36.96 -0.97
N ALA A 211 -13.15 36.68 -0.13
CA ALA A 211 -13.00 36.81 1.33
C ALA A 211 -11.88 35.90 1.86
N ILE A 212 -11.77 34.67 1.33
CA ILE A 212 -10.67 33.74 1.64
C ILE A 212 -9.32 34.31 1.16
N ARG A 213 -9.23 34.78 -0.09
CA ARG A 213 -8.02 35.41 -0.66
C ARG A 213 -7.51 36.60 0.15
N TRP A 214 -8.41 37.49 0.57
CA TRP A 214 -8.07 38.72 1.30
C TRP A 214 -8.04 38.56 2.83
N ARG A 215 -8.30 37.35 3.33
CA ARG A 215 -8.36 36.99 4.76
C ARG A 215 -9.42 37.80 5.54
N ASN A 216 -10.58 38.04 4.94
CA ASN A 216 -11.73 38.62 5.61
C ASN A 216 -12.44 37.52 6.44
N GLU A 217 -11.84 37.18 7.59
CA GLU A 217 -12.41 36.19 8.53
C GLU A 217 -13.81 36.56 9.04
N PRO A 218 -14.17 37.83 9.33
CA PRO A 218 -15.53 38.21 9.71
C PRO A 218 -16.59 37.86 8.67
N PHE A 219 -16.35 38.16 7.38
CA PHE A 219 -17.27 37.81 6.30
C PHE A 219 -17.54 36.31 6.26
N ILE A 220 -16.48 35.50 6.29
CA ILE A 220 -16.59 34.04 6.25
C ILE A 220 -17.34 33.50 7.48
N SER A 221 -17.04 34.04 8.66
CA SER A 221 -17.68 33.66 9.92
C SER A 221 -19.17 34.01 9.94
N THR A 222 -19.56 35.17 9.38
CA THR A 222 -20.96 35.60 9.28
C THR A 222 -21.76 34.64 8.40
N ILE A 223 -21.25 34.33 7.20
CA ILE A 223 -21.90 33.40 6.25
C ILE A 223 -22.05 31.99 6.85
N LEU A 224 -21.00 31.45 7.48
CA LEU A 224 -21.07 30.16 8.17
C LEU A 224 -22.06 30.17 9.34
N SER A 225 -22.14 31.26 10.11
CA SER A 225 -23.08 31.38 11.23
C SER A 225 -24.54 31.47 10.79
N LEU A 226 -24.80 31.99 9.59
CA LEU A 226 -26.13 32.07 8.98
C LEU A 226 -26.60 30.70 8.50
N GLU A 227 -25.78 29.94 7.78
CA GLU A 227 -26.14 28.57 7.35
C GLU A 227 -26.48 27.67 8.55
N LEU A 228 -25.71 27.79 9.65
CA LEU A 228 -25.92 27.03 10.89
C LEU A 228 -27.24 27.38 11.62
N GLN A 229 -27.77 28.60 11.40
CA GLN A 229 -29.06 29.04 11.95
C GLN A 229 -30.23 28.73 11.01
N ALA A 230 -29.98 28.81 9.70
CA ALA A 230 -30.99 28.72 8.65
C ALA A 230 -31.45 27.27 8.38
N ASN A 231 -30.51 26.32 8.38
CA ASN A 231 -30.66 25.01 7.76
C ASN A 231 -31.07 25.04 6.25
N ASP A 232 -31.04 26.20 5.61
CA ASP A 232 -31.34 26.42 4.19
C ASP A 232 -30.44 25.55 3.30
N GLN A 233 -31.06 24.80 2.38
CA GLN A 233 -30.34 23.92 1.47
C GLN A 233 -29.74 24.69 0.29
N SER A 234 -30.42 25.71 -0.24
CA SER A 234 -29.91 26.54 -1.32
C SER A 234 -28.62 27.25 -0.91
N LEU A 235 -28.57 27.76 0.33
CA LEU A 235 -27.37 28.40 0.87
C LEU A 235 -26.18 27.42 1.01
N LYS A 236 -26.43 26.15 1.35
CA LYS A 236 -25.38 25.10 1.44
C LYS A 236 -24.81 24.75 0.07
N ASP A 237 -25.67 24.65 -0.95
CA ASP A 237 -25.24 24.29 -2.30
C ASP A 237 -24.46 25.44 -2.95
N SER A 238 -24.95 26.68 -2.82
CA SER A 238 -24.21 27.90 -3.20
C SER A 238 -22.86 28.06 -2.45
N LEU A 239 -22.77 27.58 -1.21
CA LEU A 239 -21.52 27.52 -0.45
C LEU A 239 -20.54 26.49 -1.04
N LYS A 240 -21.01 25.32 -1.47
CA LYS A 240 -20.17 24.29 -2.12
C LYS A 240 -19.62 24.77 -3.46
N ASP A 241 -20.46 25.33 -4.33
CA ASP A 241 -20.02 25.95 -5.59
C ASP A 241 -18.91 27.00 -5.35
N SER A 242 -19.08 27.81 -4.30
CA SER A 242 -18.11 28.83 -3.88
C SER A 242 -16.80 28.26 -3.32
N LEU A 243 -16.81 27.02 -2.82
CA LEU A 243 -15.60 26.31 -2.38
C LEU A 243 -14.92 25.55 -3.52
N GLY A 244 -15.69 25.14 -4.54
CA GLY A 244 -15.21 24.55 -5.79
C GLY A 244 -14.48 25.53 -6.72
N GLU A 245 -14.80 26.84 -6.67
CA GLU A 245 -14.21 27.83 -7.59
C GLU A 245 -12.67 27.78 -7.61
N ARG A 246 -12.11 27.49 -8.79
CA ARG A 246 -10.68 27.55 -9.08
C ARG A 246 -10.26 28.97 -9.44
N PHE A 247 -9.27 29.51 -8.73
CA PHE A 247 -8.67 30.81 -9.04
C PHE A 247 -7.15 30.79 -8.85
N ASP A 248 -6.44 31.14 -9.92
CA ASP A 248 -4.98 31.08 -9.96
C ASP A 248 -4.33 32.47 -9.81
N THR A 249 -3.14 32.47 -9.23
CA THR A 249 -2.14 33.54 -9.35
C THR A 249 -0.83 32.97 -9.88
N ASP A 250 0.12 33.87 -10.14
CA ASP A 250 1.47 33.56 -10.65
C ASP A 250 2.31 32.73 -9.65
N THR A 251 1.87 32.66 -8.39
CA THR A 251 2.56 31.98 -7.28
C THR A 251 1.84 30.72 -6.79
N THR A 252 0.51 30.75 -6.74
CA THR A 252 -0.36 29.71 -6.16
C THR A 252 -1.63 29.52 -6.98
N SER A 253 -2.05 28.27 -7.13
CA SER A 253 -3.18 27.85 -7.96
C SER A 253 -4.10 26.92 -7.16
N GLY A 254 -5.32 26.69 -7.63
CA GLY A 254 -6.29 25.80 -7.00
C GLY A 254 -7.58 26.48 -6.60
N ASN A 255 -8.37 25.80 -5.77
CA ASN A 255 -9.68 26.28 -5.30
C ASN A 255 -9.63 26.91 -3.91
N SER A 256 -10.76 27.46 -3.46
CA SER A 256 -10.94 28.07 -2.14
C SER A 256 -10.38 27.25 -0.96
N ILE A 257 -10.45 25.92 -0.99
CA ILE A 257 -9.90 25.06 0.07
C ILE A 257 -8.36 25.11 0.07
N HIS A 258 -7.69 25.05 -1.10
CA HIS A 258 -6.22 25.20 -1.20
C HIS A 258 -5.76 26.53 -0.58
N TRP A 259 -6.46 27.61 -0.90
CA TRP A 259 -6.17 28.94 -0.36
C TRP A 259 -6.46 29.06 1.15
N SER A 260 -7.53 28.44 1.65
CA SER A 260 -7.88 28.46 3.08
C SER A 260 -6.81 27.82 3.97
N ILE A 261 -6.15 26.75 3.50
CA ILE A 261 -5.09 26.06 4.24
C ILE A 261 -3.86 26.95 4.45
N ASP A 262 -3.56 27.82 3.48
CA ASP A 262 -2.40 28.71 3.52
C ASP A 262 -2.67 30.07 4.18
N GLN A 263 -3.88 30.60 4.00
CA GLN A 263 -4.18 32.00 4.31
C GLN A 263 -5.01 32.21 5.60
N LEU A 264 -5.75 31.21 6.08
CA LEU A 264 -6.69 31.34 7.22
C LEU A 264 -6.24 30.56 8.48
N LYS A 265 -6.95 30.78 9.59
CA LYS A 265 -6.77 30.04 10.85
C LYS A 265 -7.32 28.61 10.75
N PRO A 266 -6.70 27.61 11.42
CA PRO A 266 -7.15 26.22 11.41
C PRO A 266 -8.66 26.06 11.69
N ASP A 267 -9.16 26.69 12.74
CA ASP A 267 -10.56 26.60 13.21
C ASP A 267 -11.58 27.02 12.12
N LEU A 268 -11.22 28.00 11.29
CA LEU A 268 -12.06 28.50 10.21
C LEU A 268 -11.93 27.60 8.96
N THR A 269 -10.71 27.15 8.67
CA THR A 269 -10.42 26.20 7.58
C THR A 269 -11.11 24.85 7.80
N VAL A 270 -11.18 24.35 9.04
CA VAL A 270 -11.93 23.13 9.39
C VAL A 270 -13.42 23.28 9.05
N GLN A 271 -14.06 24.39 9.45
CA GLN A 271 -15.47 24.63 9.13
C GLN A 271 -15.74 24.69 7.62
N LEU A 272 -14.82 25.27 6.83
CA LEU A 272 -14.94 25.27 5.36
C LEU A 272 -14.82 23.85 4.77
N ILE A 273 -13.92 23.01 5.30
CA ILE A 273 -13.79 21.60 4.92
C ILE A 273 -15.05 20.80 5.28
N GLU A 274 -15.67 21.08 6.44
CA GLU A 274 -16.93 20.46 6.86
C GLU A 274 -18.09 20.77 5.92
N LYS A 275 -18.15 21.97 5.33
CA LYS A 275 -19.15 22.32 4.30
C LYS A 275 -18.82 21.71 2.93
N ALA A 276 -17.55 21.55 2.61
CA ALA A 276 -17.06 20.81 1.44
C ALA A 276 -17.12 19.26 1.60
N ALA A 277 -17.81 18.73 2.62
CA ALA A 277 -17.92 17.29 2.83
C ALA A 277 -18.52 16.55 1.61
N GLY A 278 -17.77 15.56 1.12
CA GLY A 278 -18.11 14.75 -0.06
C GLY A 278 -17.92 15.43 -1.42
N ASP A 279 -17.38 16.65 -1.45
CA ASP A 279 -17.25 17.47 -2.66
C ASP A 279 -15.92 17.21 -3.41
N GLU A 280 -15.94 17.29 -4.75
CA GLU A 280 -14.74 17.12 -5.57
C GLU A 280 -13.67 18.18 -5.30
N CYS A 281 -14.01 19.33 -4.73
CA CYS A 281 -13.06 20.37 -4.36
C CYS A 281 -12.01 19.90 -3.33
N LEU A 282 -12.31 18.86 -2.53
CA LEU A 282 -11.34 18.24 -1.61
C LEU A 282 -10.35 17.31 -2.33
N LEU A 283 -10.68 16.84 -3.53
CA LEU A 283 -9.88 15.92 -4.35
C LEU A 283 -9.11 16.64 -5.46
N ALA A 284 -9.60 17.81 -5.87
CA ALA A 284 -9.03 18.65 -6.92
C ALA A 284 -7.52 18.93 -6.71
N MET A 285 -6.75 18.90 -7.80
CA MET A 285 -5.31 19.19 -7.81
C MET A 285 -5.00 20.59 -8.35
N ASP A 286 -4.01 21.27 -7.77
CA ASP A 286 -3.44 22.53 -8.26
C ASP A 286 -2.55 22.35 -9.53
N LYS A 287 -2.02 23.44 -10.11
CA LYS A 287 -1.14 23.37 -11.30
C LYS A 287 0.20 22.68 -11.07
N LYS A 288 0.59 22.45 -9.82
CA LYS A 288 1.80 21.70 -9.42
C LYS A 288 1.44 20.24 -9.08
N GLY A 289 0.16 19.87 -9.23
CA GLY A 289 -0.36 18.54 -8.96
C GLY A 289 -0.56 18.24 -7.48
N TYR A 290 -0.73 19.23 -6.59
CA TYR A 290 -1.02 18.98 -5.17
C TYR A 290 -2.51 19.10 -4.87
N THR A 291 -3.04 18.17 -4.08
CA THR A 291 -4.38 18.28 -3.47
C THR A 291 -4.33 19.09 -2.16
N PRO A 292 -5.48 19.54 -1.60
CA PRO A 292 -5.50 20.21 -0.30
C PRO A 292 -4.79 19.43 0.80
N LEU A 293 -4.94 18.10 0.82
CA LEU A 293 -4.31 17.22 1.79
C LEU A 293 -2.78 17.21 1.67
N HIS A 294 -2.22 17.26 0.45
CA HIS A 294 -0.77 17.40 0.26
C HIS A 294 -0.23 18.73 0.82
N LEU A 295 -0.96 19.83 0.66
CA LEU A 295 -0.60 21.15 1.20
C LEU A 295 -0.75 21.22 2.73
N ALA A 296 -1.72 20.49 3.31
CA ALA A 296 -1.92 20.42 4.75
C ALA A 296 -0.79 19.67 5.47
N VAL A 297 -0.32 18.54 4.91
CA VAL A 297 0.75 17.72 5.51
C VAL A 297 2.17 18.25 5.28
N GLN A 298 2.35 19.33 4.51
CA GLN A 298 3.67 19.88 4.20
C GLN A 298 4.43 20.31 5.49
N TYR A 299 5.59 19.71 5.72
CA TYR A 299 6.42 20.01 6.89
C TYR A 299 7.18 21.35 6.72
N PRO A 300 7.30 22.22 7.75
CA PRO A 300 6.84 22.07 9.14
C PRO A 300 5.43 22.61 9.41
N ASN A 301 4.72 23.10 8.38
CA ASN A 301 3.42 23.78 8.56
C ASN A 301 2.34 22.85 9.13
N CYS A 302 2.41 21.56 8.83
CA CYS A 302 1.53 20.50 9.38
C CYS A 302 1.43 20.52 10.92
N LEU A 303 2.50 20.91 11.64
CA LEU A 303 2.51 21.02 13.12
C LEU A 303 1.56 22.09 13.68
N LYS A 304 1.02 22.97 12.83
CA LYS A 304 0.00 23.97 13.16
C LYS A 304 -1.36 23.68 12.49
N ARG A 305 -1.46 22.57 11.76
CA ARG A 305 -2.59 22.20 10.90
C ARG A 305 -3.13 20.80 11.23
N VAL A 306 -2.84 20.26 12.42
CA VAL A 306 -3.24 18.88 12.82
C VAL A 306 -4.74 18.65 12.66
N ASP A 307 -5.55 19.62 13.10
CA ASP A 307 -7.02 19.51 13.05
C ASP A 307 -7.56 19.70 11.62
N VAL A 308 -6.88 20.50 10.79
CA VAL A 308 -7.14 20.63 9.35
C VAL A 308 -6.81 19.31 8.62
N ILE A 309 -5.70 18.64 8.97
CA ILE A 309 -5.34 17.32 8.44
C ILE A 309 -6.42 16.31 8.82
N LYS A 310 -6.85 16.29 10.09
CA LYS A 310 -7.94 15.40 10.56
C LYS A 310 -9.28 15.67 9.87
N ALA A 311 -9.63 16.93 9.61
CA ALA A 311 -10.82 17.27 8.84
C ALA A 311 -10.73 16.76 7.39
N LEU A 312 -9.62 17.00 6.69
CA LEU A 312 -9.41 16.49 5.32
C LEU A 312 -9.44 14.96 5.26
N LEU A 313 -8.81 14.28 6.23
CA LEU A 313 -8.85 12.81 6.35
C LEU A 313 -10.26 12.26 6.66
N LYS A 314 -11.11 13.03 7.34
CA LYS A 314 -12.50 12.69 7.71
C LYS A 314 -13.51 12.92 6.58
N TYR A 315 -13.30 13.93 5.74
CA TYR A 315 -14.28 14.40 4.75
C TYR A 315 -13.86 14.26 3.28
N GLY A 316 -12.57 14.00 3.02
CA GLY A 316 -11.98 13.82 1.69
C GLY A 316 -10.94 12.69 1.67
N ASP A 317 -11.25 11.57 2.31
CA ASP A 317 -10.40 10.38 2.43
C ASP A 317 -9.84 9.86 1.10
N LYS A 318 -10.65 9.88 0.02
CA LYS A 318 -10.24 9.56 -1.36
C LYS A 318 -9.02 10.35 -1.87
N ALA A 319 -8.65 11.47 -1.24
CA ALA A 319 -7.43 12.21 -1.58
C ALA A 319 -6.13 11.45 -1.23
N LEU A 320 -6.21 10.35 -0.47
CA LEU A 320 -5.09 9.46 -0.14
C LEU A 320 -4.69 8.55 -1.32
N ASP A 321 -5.65 8.18 -2.17
CA ASP A 321 -5.41 7.32 -3.35
C ASP A 321 -4.72 8.08 -4.49
N LEU A 322 -4.87 9.40 -4.52
CA LEU A 322 -4.21 10.28 -5.49
C LEU A 322 -2.69 10.35 -5.27
N ARG A 323 -1.97 10.76 -6.32
CA ARG A 323 -0.52 11.03 -6.28
C ARG A 323 -0.27 12.47 -6.71
N CYS A 324 0.70 13.13 -6.11
CA CYS A 324 1.03 14.50 -6.48
C CYS A 324 1.73 14.58 -7.85
N GLY A 325 1.99 15.80 -8.34
CA GLY A 325 2.76 16.03 -9.57
C GLY A 325 4.19 15.46 -9.58
N GLU A 326 4.72 15.06 -8.42
CA GLU A 326 6.00 14.33 -8.28
C GLU A 326 5.84 12.79 -8.25
N GLY A 327 4.62 12.27 -8.45
CA GLY A 327 4.30 10.84 -8.36
C GLY A 327 4.20 10.28 -6.92
N LEU A 328 4.32 11.14 -5.89
CA LEU A 328 4.33 10.72 -4.48
C LEU A 328 2.92 10.64 -3.89
N SER A 329 2.72 9.76 -2.91
CA SER A 329 1.56 9.77 -2.03
C SER A 329 1.64 10.93 -1.02
N VAL A 330 0.51 11.27 -0.39
CA VAL A 330 0.42 12.19 0.76
C VAL A 330 1.48 11.86 1.83
N TYR A 331 1.60 10.57 2.18
CA TYR A 331 2.53 10.09 3.20
C TYR A 331 4.01 10.23 2.77
N LYS A 332 4.34 9.86 1.53
CA LYS A 332 5.70 10.05 0.97
C LYS A 332 6.08 11.53 0.86
N TYR A 333 5.11 12.40 0.54
CA TYR A 333 5.31 13.85 0.49
C TYR A 333 5.56 14.45 1.89
N TYR A 334 4.82 14.01 2.91
CA TYR A 334 5.11 14.33 4.31
C TYR A 334 6.54 13.90 4.70
N GLN A 335 6.93 12.64 4.43
CA GLN A 335 8.28 12.15 4.73
C GLN A 335 9.38 12.97 4.00
N LYS A 336 9.20 13.24 2.70
CA LYS A 336 10.16 14.01 1.89
C LYS A 336 10.35 15.43 2.43
N THR A 337 9.26 16.14 2.72
CA THR A 337 9.33 17.52 3.24
C THR A 337 9.91 17.57 4.65
N LYS A 338 9.57 16.60 5.51
CA LYS A 338 10.15 16.41 6.86
C LYS A 338 11.66 16.18 6.79
N ALA A 339 12.13 15.27 5.94
CA ALA A 339 13.55 14.98 5.75
C ALA A 339 14.33 16.19 5.20
N ALA A 340 13.79 16.89 4.20
CA ALA A 340 14.41 18.08 3.61
C ALA A 340 14.59 19.20 4.66
N PHE A 341 13.56 19.47 5.48
CA PHE A 341 13.64 20.46 6.56
C PHE A 341 14.67 20.05 7.63
N GLN A 342 14.73 18.78 8.01
CA GLN A 342 15.71 18.27 8.97
C GLN A 342 17.16 18.43 8.45
N ALA A 343 17.40 18.14 7.17
CA ALA A 343 18.69 18.37 6.53
C ALA A 343 19.10 19.86 6.53
N GLN A 344 18.17 20.76 6.19
CA GLN A 344 18.41 22.22 6.27
C GLN A 344 18.72 22.67 7.71
N LYS A 345 17.99 22.17 8.72
CA LYS A 345 18.25 22.47 10.15
C LYS A 345 19.67 22.00 10.56
N GLN A 346 20.12 20.86 10.07
CA GLN A 346 21.49 20.35 10.33
C GLN A 346 22.56 21.20 9.64
N GLN A 347 22.40 21.52 8.35
CA GLN A 347 23.34 22.38 7.60
C GLN A 347 23.47 23.78 8.23
N ALA A 348 22.36 24.39 8.64
CA ALA A 348 22.36 25.67 9.36
C ALA A 348 23.11 25.57 10.69
N ALA A 349 22.93 24.48 11.45
CA ALA A 349 23.64 24.25 12.71
C ALA A 349 25.16 24.03 12.51
N LEU A 350 25.59 23.41 11.40
CA LEU A 350 27.00 23.26 11.04
C LEU A 350 27.62 24.61 10.63
N SER A 351 26.92 25.41 9.82
CA SER A 351 27.35 26.77 9.45
C SER A 351 27.52 27.68 10.69
N LEU A 352 26.60 27.58 11.65
CA LEU A 352 26.66 28.30 12.94
C LEU A 352 27.79 27.82 13.87
N LYS A 353 28.33 26.60 13.69
CA LYS A 353 29.55 26.14 14.36
C LYS A 353 30.80 26.68 13.67
N SER A 354 30.87 26.61 12.34
CA SER A 354 31.99 27.16 11.55
C SER A 354 32.21 28.66 11.82
N LYS A 355 31.14 29.46 11.86
CA LYS A 355 31.18 30.89 12.23
C LYS A 355 31.51 31.18 13.70
N LYS A 356 31.75 30.16 14.54
CA LYS A 356 32.26 30.31 15.91
C LYS A 356 33.73 29.90 16.07
N SER A 357 34.29 29.12 15.15
CA SER A 357 35.73 28.83 15.10
C SER A 357 36.56 29.95 14.45
N LEU A 358 35.92 30.82 13.67
CA LEU A 358 36.55 31.97 13.00
C LEU A 358 35.91 33.29 13.48
N GLY A 359 36.38 33.80 14.62
CA GLY A 359 35.79 34.99 15.26
C GLY A 359 36.60 35.57 16.44
N GLY A 360 37.93 35.47 16.37
CA GLY A 360 38.85 35.77 17.48
C GLY A 360 39.56 37.12 17.39
N SER A 361 38.84 38.24 17.24
CA SER A 361 39.41 39.57 17.54
C SER A 361 38.33 40.57 17.98
N ARG A 362 38.72 41.56 18.78
CA ARG A 362 37.88 42.64 19.32
C ARG A 362 38.58 43.98 19.07
N ASP A 363 37.81 45.00 18.72
CA ASP A 363 37.91 46.27 19.46
C ASP A 363 36.57 47.02 19.51
N ASN A 364 36.53 48.17 20.18
CA ASN A 364 35.34 48.85 20.69
C ASN A 364 35.14 50.25 20.11
N SER A 365 33.91 50.58 19.71
CA SER A 365 33.39 51.95 19.86
C SER A 365 31.87 52.04 19.95
N LYS A 366 31.38 52.25 21.18
CA LYS A 366 30.22 53.07 21.63
C LYS A 366 28.86 53.03 20.86
N LYS A 367 27.81 52.83 21.68
CA LYS A 367 26.35 53.06 21.51
C LYS A 367 25.98 54.46 20.95
N PRO A 368 24.73 54.71 20.45
CA PRO A 368 23.46 54.12 20.93
C PRO A 368 22.43 53.64 19.89
N LEU A 369 21.33 53.08 20.40
CA LEU A 369 20.17 52.61 19.62
C LEU A 369 19.29 53.79 19.13
N GLN A 370 18.83 53.70 17.89
CA GLN A 370 17.50 54.17 17.48
C GLN A 370 16.80 53.08 16.64
N LYS A 371 15.47 53.17 16.52
CA LYS A 371 14.64 52.18 15.78
C LYS A 371 14.70 52.45 14.27
N PRO A 372 14.83 51.41 13.41
CA PRO A 372 14.36 51.47 12.04
C PRO A 372 12.83 51.29 11.97
N ALA A 373 12.18 52.05 11.09
CA ALA A 373 10.80 51.84 10.65
C ALA A 373 10.74 50.81 9.49
N PRO A 374 9.57 50.26 9.11
CA PRO A 374 9.49 49.36 7.96
C PRO A 374 9.70 50.12 6.64
N LEU A 375 10.50 49.53 5.75
CA LEU A 375 10.56 49.89 4.33
C LEU A 375 9.72 48.86 3.57
N LYS A 376 8.61 49.28 2.95
CA LYS A 376 8.56 49.75 1.55
C LYS A 376 9.10 48.71 0.56
N ILE A 377 8.16 48.08 -0.14
CA ILE A 377 8.38 47.41 -1.42
C ILE A 377 8.14 48.47 -2.49
N GLU A 378 9.10 48.67 -3.39
CA GLU A 378 8.90 49.45 -4.62
C GLU A 378 8.99 48.48 -5.80
N ARG A 379 8.10 48.67 -6.78
CA ARG A 379 8.11 47.99 -8.08
C ARG A 379 8.66 48.97 -9.10
N GLU A 380 9.39 48.48 -10.09
CA GLU A 380 9.38 49.11 -11.41
C GLU A 380 9.70 48.09 -12.51
N ASP A 381 9.38 48.46 -13.75
CA ASP A 381 9.18 47.53 -14.87
C ASP A 381 10.29 47.58 -15.93
N GLN A 382 10.46 46.45 -16.62
CA GLN A 382 10.82 46.30 -18.05
C GLN A 382 11.73 47.35 -18.74
N ARG A 383 12.91 46.90 -19.21
CA ARG A 383 13.11 46.76 -20.68
C ARG A 383 14.34 45.94 -21.15
N GLU A 384 14.06 45.12 -22.16
CA GLU A 384 14.82 44.76 -23.39
C GLU A 384 16.37 44.85 -23.53
N LYS A 385 16.88 43.82 -24.26
CA LYS A 385 17.90 43.84 -25.34
C LYS A 385 19.41 43.61 -25.07
N SER A 386 19.79 42.35 -25.33
CA SER A 386 20.69 41.94 -26.45
C SER A 386 22.23 41.81 -26.29
N SER A 387 22.75 40.84 -27.07
CA SER A 387 24.12 40.68 -27.61
C SER A 387 25.26 40.08 -26.74
N SER A 388 26.00 39.16 -27.40
CA SER A 388 27.46 38.82 -27.40
C SER A 388 28.41 39.35 -26.30
N SER A 389 29.53 38.68 -25.97
CA SER A 389 30.29 37.52 -26.52
C SER A 389 31.11 36.83 -25.40
N ARG A 390 31.37 35.52 -25.40
CA ARG A 390 32.50 34.77 -26.05
C ARG A 390 33.92 35.32 -25.76
N LEU A 391 34.87 34.39 -25.56
CA LEU A 391 36.33 34.54 -25.40
C LEU A 391 36.82 34.96 -24.01
N GLU A 392 38.00 34.55 -23.50
CA GLU A 392 38.74 33.26 -23.62
C GLU A 392 39.86 33.22 -22.55
N ASP A 393 40.55 32.07 -22.41
CA ASP A 393 41.82 31.85 -21.68
C ASP A 393 41.93 32.16 -20.15
N GLY A 394 42.84 31.52 -19.40
CA GLY A 394 43.68 30.36 -19.77
C GLY A 394 44.96 30.20 -18.95
N LYS A 395 45.31 28.95 -18.58
CA LYS A 395 46.53 28.50 -17.84
C LYS A 395 46.61 29.05 -16.40
N GLY A 396 47.37 28.48 -15.45
CA GLY A 396 48.24 27.29 -15.35
C GLY A 396 48.97 27.39 -13.98
N GLY A 397 49.64 26.39 -13.40
CA GLY A 397 49.95 25.00 -13.75
C GLY A 397 50.99 24.48 -12.75
N ASP A 398 51.12 23.16 -12.56
CA ASP A 398 52.08 22.47 -11.67
C ASP A 398 51.95 22.85 -10.16
N GLY A 399 52.42 22.11 -9.14
CA GLY A 399 53.35 20.98 -8.97
C GLY A 399 54.10 21.23 -7.63
N ASP A 400 54.67 20.27 -6.90
CA ASP A 400 54.73 18.81 -7.01
C ASP A 400 55.12 18.21 -5.63
N ASN A 401 54.76 16.94 -5.40
CA ASN A 401 55.43 15.94 -4.53
C ASN A 401 55.63 16.09 -2.98
N ARG A 402 55.53 14.91 -2.33
CA ARG A 402 56.38 14.38 -1.21
C ARG A 402 56.21 14.89 0.23
N GLN A 403 56.45 14.07 1.27
CA GLN A 403 56.43 12.59 1.43
C GLN A 403 56.41 12.25 2.95
N ASP A 404 56.26 10.96 3.31
CA ASP A 404 56.69 10.33 4.58
C ASP A 404 56.02 10.77 5.91
N ALA A 405 55.93 9.97 6.98
CA ALA A 405 56.00 8.50 7.15
C ALA A 405 55.25 8.04 8.44
N LYS A 406 55.18 6.72 8.64
CA LYS A 406 54.61 6.00 9.82
C LYS A 406 55.63 6.00 11.01
N PRO A 407 55.49 5.21 12.12
CA PRO A 407 54.39 4.36 12.63
C PRO A 407 54.09 4.52 14.15
N GLU A 408 53.16 3.74 14.74
CA GLU A 408 53.47 2.62 15.68
C GLU A 408 52.23 2.09 16.43
N GLU A 409 52.36 0.89 17.01
CA GLU A 409 51.31 0.05 17.58
C GLU A 409 51.87 -0.78 18.77
N VAL A 410 51.00 -1.27 19.66
CA VAL A 410 51.23 -2.30 20.69
C VAL A 410 52.24 -1.99 21.84
N ALA A 411 51.72 -1.98 23.07
CA ALA A 411 52.49 -2.39 24.26
C ALA A 411 51.57 -2.97 25.37
N LEU A 412 51.52 -4.30 25.49
CA LEU A 412 50.88 -5.04 26.60
C LEU A 412 51.92 -5.42 27.67
N ARG A 413 51.52 -5.48 28.95
CA ARG A 413 51.90 -6.56 29.91
C ARG A 413 51.25 -6.41 31.31
N HIS A 414 50.69 -7.54 31.77
CA HIS A 414 50.64 -8.20 33.10
C HIS A 414 51.08 -7.46 34.40
N ARG A 415 50.78 -7.93 35.63
CA ARG A 415 50.36 -9.27 36.14
C ARG A 415 49.69 -9.16 37.52
N GLY A 416 48.90 -10.16 37.95
CA GLY A 416 48.54 -10.35 39.37
C GLY A 416 47.33 -11.27 39.60
N GLU A 417 47.53 -12.41 40.26
CA GLU A 417 46.51 -13.45 40.53
C GLU A 417 46.47 -13.84 42.02
N GLY A 418 45.38 -14.49 42.46
CA GLY A 418 45.41 -15.45 43.58
C GLY A 418 44.28 -15.34 44.63
N GLY A 419 43.52 -16.43 44.84
CA GLY A 419 42.77 -16.66 46.08
C GLY A 419 41.36 -17.31 45.96
N GLU A 420 41.26 -18.59 46.30
CA GLU A 420 40.04 -19.36 46.66
C GLU A 420 40.42 -20.27 47.87
N PRO A 421 39.57 -21.12 48.51
CA PRO A 421 38.13 -21.40 48.34
C PRO A 421 37.30 -21.58 49.66
N VAL A 422 36.07 -22.13 49.51
CA VAL A 422 35.29 -22.98 50.47
C VAL A 422 34.09 -22.38 51.27
N GLN A 423 33.06 -23.23 51.38
CA GLN A 423 31.68 -23.18 51.95
C GLN A 423 31.63 -23.38 53.50
N PRO A 424 30.49 -23.40 54.27
CA PRO A 424 29.14 -23.91 53.90
C PRO A 424 27.86 -23.31 54.58
N LEU A 425 26.74 -24.02 54.38
CA LEU A 425 25.33 -23.73 54.69
C LEU A 425 24.97 -23.65 56.19
N GLN A 426 23.82 -23.03 56.50
CA GLN A 426 22.73 -23.73 57.23
C GLN A 426 21.32 -23.11 57.05
N ARG A 427 20.27 -23.91 57.33
CA ARG A 427 18.83 -23.56 57.27
C ARG A 427 18.21 -23.47 58.67
N LYS A 428 17.26 -22.55 58.86
CA LYS A 428 15.98 -22.65 59.63
C LYS A 428 15.28 -21.26 59.62
N GLY A 429 13.95 -21.12 59.64
CA GLY A 429 12.87 -22.11 59.58
C GLY A 429 11.67 -21.71 60.46
N SER A 430 10.44 -22.04 60.06
CA SER A 430 9.15 -21.79 60.76
C SER A 430 8.69 -20.32 60.86
N ALA A 431 7.39 -19.98 60.91
CA ALA A 431 6.19 -20.75 60.53
C ALA A 431 4.97 -19.83 60.26
N LEU A 432 3.95 -20.43 59.64
CA LEU A 432 2.60 -19.92 59.38
C LEU A 432 1.86 -19.38 60.62
N LYS A 433 0.98 -18.39 60.41
CA LYS A 433 -0.48 -18.44 60.72
C LYS A 433 -1.18 -17.23 60.05
N GLU A 434 -2.30 -17.44 59.35
CA GLU A 434 -3.70 -17.33 59.82
C GLU A 434 -4.06 -15.96 60.48
N ALA A 435 -5.26 -15.40 60.32
CA ALA A 435 -6.32 -15.48 59.30
C ALA A 435 -7.44 -14.48 59.72
N SER A 436 -8.26 -13.98 58.79
CA SER A 436 -9.56 -13.30 59.07
C SER A 436 -9.48 -11.97 59.89
N LYS A 437 -10.49 -11.08 59.97
CA LYS A 437 -11.77 -10.87 59.24
C LYS A 437 -12.23 -9.41 59.41
N GLU A 438 -13.17 -8.98 58.57
CA GLU A 438 -14.26 -7.99 58.81
C GLU A 438 -13.93 -6.60 59.44
N SER A 439 -14.10 -5.47 58.75
CA SER A 439 -15.32 -4.85 58.17
C SER A 439 -16.17 -4.00 59.13
N LYS A 440 -16.00 -2.67 59.05
CA LYS A 440 -17.02 -1.57 59.03
C LYS A 440 -16.28 -0.22 59.00
N THR A 441 -16.35 0.60 57.94
CA THR A 441 -17.47 1.46 57.52
C THR A 441 -17.82 2.55 58.54
N GLN A 442 -17.45 3.82 58.29
CA GLN A 442 -18.40 4.95 58.14
C GLN A 442 -17.75 6.32 57.80
N GLN A 443 -18.47 7.08 56.97
CA GLN A 443 -18.63 8.56 56.96
C GLN A 443 -17.42 9.53 56.97
N ALA A 444 -17.07 9.96 55.75
CA ALA A 444 -17.29 11.34 55.25
C ALA A 444 -16.62 12.60 55.85
N SER A 445 -16.03 13.36 54.91
CA SER A 445 -16.08 14.84 54.77
C SER A 445 -14.91 15.72 55.26
N LYS A 446 -14.84 16.89 54.61
CA LYS A 446 -14.10 18.14 54.95
C LYS A 446 -12.60 18.24 54.56
N VAL A 447 -12.42 18.83 53.39
CA VAL A 447 -11.37 19.78 52.97
C VAL A 447 -10.67 20.52 54.13
N PRO A 448 -9.33 20.60 54.11
CA PRO A 448 -8.56 21.68 54.75
C PRO A 448 -8.11 22.73 53.72
N THR A 449 -8.32 24.01 54.04
CA THR A 449 -7.84 25.16 53.26
C THR A 449 -6.43 25.62 53.70
N LYS A 450 -5.80 26.46 52.88
CA LYS A 450 -4.46 27.04 53.11
C LYS A 450 -4.39 27.95 54.35
N PRO A 451 -3.27 27.94 55.10
CA PRO A 451 -2.70 29.16 55.72
C PRO A 451 -1.72 29.88 54.77
N LYS A 452 -1.32 31.12 55.09
CA LYS A 452 -0.53 32.02 54.21
C LYS A 452 0.80 32.48 54.84
N LYS A 453 1.85 32.56 54.01
CA LYS A 453 2.98 33.54 53.95
C LYS A 453 3.79 33.90 55.23
N GLY A 454 5.12 33.94 55.09
CA GLY A 454 5.98 34.83 55.92
C GLY A 454 7.49 34.74 55.72
N GLY A 455 8.08 35.57 54.84
CA GLY A 455 9.55 35.81 54.76
C GLY A 455 10.43 34.67 54.17
N THR A 456 11.68 34.89 53.72
CA THR A 456 12.46 36.13 53.56
C THR A 456 13.48 36.03 52.39
N LYS A 457 13.65 37.14 51.66
CA LYS A 457 14.71 37.54 50.68
C LYS A 457 15.48 36.48 49.84
N ARG A 458 15.27 36.63 48.51
CA ARG A 458 16.13 36.30 47.35
C ARG A 458 17.64 36.13 47.61
N ASN A 459 18.24 35.22 46.83
CA ASN A 459 19.43 35.54 46.02
C ASN A 459 19.20 35.04 44.57
N ALA A 460 19.85 35.65 43.57
CA ALA A 460 19.43 35.51 42.16
C ALA A 460 20.53 34.98 41.23
N ASN A 461 20.34 33.79 40.63
CA ASN A 461 21.13 33.33 39.48
C ASN A 461 20.44 32.32 38.53
N GLY A 462 19.11 32.12 38.63
CA GLY A 462 18.38 31.04 37.93
C GLY A 462 18.16 31.19 36.41
N LYS A 463 18.74 32.20 35.74
CA LYS A 463 18.29 32.63 34.39
C LYS A 463 18.84 31.81 33.21
N LYS A 464 19.69 30.80 33.43
CA LYS A 464 20.19 29.87 32.38
C LYS A 464 19.47 28.51 32.37
N VAL A 465 18.98 28.02 33.51
CA VAL A 465 18.36 26.68 33.61
C VAL A 465 16.97 26.67 32.96
N ALA A 466 16.18 27.72 33.19
CA ALA A 466 14.80 27.82 32.69
C ALA A 466 14.68 27.69 31.16
N THR A 467 15.67 28.18 30.41
CA THR A 467 15.64 28.19 28.94
C THR A 467 15.84 26.79 28.35
N LEU A 468 16.78 26.01 28.91
CA LEU A 468 17.05 24.62 28.49
C LEU A 468 15.89 23.69 28.83
N THR A 469 15.20 23.94 29.95
CA THR A 469 13.98 23.21 30.34
C THR A 469 12.73 23.61 29.54
N LYS A 470 12.80 24.68 28.73
CA LYS A 470 11.69 25.08 27.84
C LYS A 470 11.85 24.47 26.45
N SER A 471 13.02 24.57 25.83
CA SER A 471 13.25 23.99 24.49
C SER A 471 13.02 22.47 24.48
N SER A 472 13.51 21.75 25.48
CA SER A 472 13.31 20.29 25.62
C SER A 472 11.83 19.89 25.76
N LYS A 473 10.97 20.74 26.33
CA LYS A 473 9.51 20.50 26.38
C LYS A 473 8.82 20.83 25.05
N GLU A 474 9.29 21.86 24.36
CA GLU A 474 8.76 22.25 23.04
C GLU A 474 9.17 21.23 21.96
N GLU A 475 10.39 20.70 22.02
CA GLU A 475 10.86 19.62 21.14
C GLU A 475 10.16 18.28 21.43
N LYS A 476 9.87 17.95 22.71
CA LYS A 476 9.05 16.76 23.03
C LYS A 476 7.63 16.88 22.46
N LYS A 477 6.98 18.04 22.65
CA LYS A 477 5.65 18.31 22.07
C LYS A 477 5.64 18.29 20.54
N ALA A 478 6.68 18.85 19.90
CA ALA A 478 6.81 18.77 18.45
C ALA A 478 6.88 17.32 17.98
N LYS A 479 7.68 16.47 18.65
CA LYS A 479 7.76 15.05 18.33
C LYS A 479 6.44 14.30 18.59
N GLU A 480 5.73 14.62 19.68
CA GLU A 480 4.40 14.04 19.95
C GLU A 480 3.42 14.35 18.80
N MET A 481 3.38 15.59 18.32
CA MET A 481 2.56 15.97 17.15
C MET A 481 3.09 15.39 15.82
N GLU A 482 4.41 15.21 15.67
CA GLU A 482 4.98 14.51 14.50
C GLU A 482 4.50 13.05 14.43
N ASP A 483 4.58 12.33 15.55
CA ASP A 483 4.14 10.94 15.67
C ASP A 483 2.62 10.83 15.45
N ASP A 484 1.81 11.73 16.03
CA ASP A 484 0.34 11.73 15.87
C ASP A 484 -0.11 12.01 14.43
N ILE A 485 0.58 12.91 13.70
CA ILE A 485 0.32 13.13 12.26
C ILE A 485 0.68 11.88 11.44
N GLU A 486 1.80 11.23 11.78
CA GLU A 486 2.26 10.03 11.05
C GLU A 486 1.31 8.84 11.28
N ASP A 487 0.86 8.65 12.52
CA ASP A 487 -0.07 7.58 12.89
C ASP A 487 -1.47 7.80 12.26
N GLU A 488 -2.04 9.02 12.29
CA GLU A 488 -3.38 9.26 11.73
C GLU A 488 -3.43 9.10 10.19
N ILE A 489 -2.40 9.57 9.46
CA ILE A 489 -2.34 9.40 7.99
C ILE A 489 -2.26 7.91 7.63
N LYS A 490 -1.44 7.13 8.34
CA LYS A 490 -1.36 5.67 8.14
C LYS A 490 -2.67 4.98 8.48
N LEU A 491 -3.25 5.28 9.66
CA LEU A 491 -4.47 4.63 10.13
C LEU A 491 -5.64 4.93 9.18
N GLN A 492 -5.85 6.17 8.75
CA GLN A 492 -6.98 6.48 7.87
C GLN A 492 -6.87 5.77 6.51
N TYR A 493 -5.66 5.70 5.93
CA TYR A 493 -5.44 4.97 4.69
C TYR A 493 -5.61 3.45 4.84
N LEU A 494 -5.08 2.86 5.93
CA LEU A 494 -5.23 1.43 6.21
C LEU A 494 -6.63 1.03 6.73
N ARG A 495 -7.52 2.01 6.99
CA ARG A 495 -8.96 1.78 7.18
C ARG A 495 -9.71 1.73 5.84
N SER A 496 -9.38 2.58 4.87
CA SER A 496 -10.12 2.67 3.60
C SER A 496 -9.92 1.46 2.70
N THR A 497 -8.76 0.79 2.77
CA THR A 497 -8.47 -0.46 2.05
C THR A 497 -9.47 -1.59 2.35
N PHE A 498 -9.90 -1.75 3.60
CA PHE A 498 -10.94 -2.74 3.95
C PHE A 498 -12.32 -2.39 3.38
N LYS A 499 -12.61 -1.10 3.13
CA LYS A 499 -13.91 -0.65 2.57
C LYS A 499 -13.98 -0.74 1.05
N GLN A 500 -12.84 -0.90 0.38
CA GLN A 500 -12.76 -1.10 -1.07
C GLN A 500 -11.74 -2.21 -1.38
N PRO A 501 -12.10 -3.50 -1.26
CA PRO A 501 -11.19 -4.64 -1.41
C PRO A 501 -10.60 -4.81 -2.83
N LYS A 502 -10.84 -3.89 -3.76
CA LYS A 502 -10.11 -3.73 -5.02
C LYS A 502 -8.73 -3.05 -4.86
N SER A 503 -8.33 -2.67 -3.65
CA SER A 503 -7.00 -2.10 -3.40
C SER A 503 -5.90 -3.17 -3.54
N ASP A 504 -5.40 -3.37 -4.76
CA ASP A 504 -4.18 -4.13 -5.07
C ASP A 504 -3.11 -3.90 -3.98
N VAL A 505 -2.38 -4.93 -3.53
CA VAL A 505 -1.26 -4.78 -2.57
C VAL A 505 -0.17 -3.82 -3.09
N LYS A 506 -0.09 -3.67 -4.43
CA LYS A 506 0.65 -2.65 -5.19
C LYS A 506 0.38 -1.22 -4.67
N SER A 507 -0.85 -0.92 -4.26
CA SER A 507 -1.26 0.39 -3.72
C SER A 507 -0.69 0.70 -2.33
N ILE A 508 -0.71 -0.25 -1.39
CA ILE A 508 -0.33 0.00 0.01
C ILE A 508 1.18 0.23 0.15
N ASN A 509 2.01 -0.65 -0.42
CA ASN A 509 3.45 -0.41 -0.50
C ASN A 509 3.75 0.85 -1.34
N GLY A 510 3.00 1.07 -2.42
CA GLY A 510 3.04 2.28 -3.24
C GLY A 510 2.66 3.57 -2.49
N PHE A 511 1.91 3.49 -1.38
CA PHE A 511 1.58 4.62 -0.51
C PHE A 511 2.62 4.81 0.60
N LEU A 512 3.04 3.73 1.28
CA LEU A 512 3.89 3.79 2.47
C LEU A 512 5.39 3.91 2.19
N TYR A 513 5.94 3.17 1.21
CA TYR A 513 7.40 2.95 1.11
C TYR A 513 7.96 3.34 -0.25
N ALA A 514 9.16 3.93 -0.27
CA ALA A 514 9.96 3.95 -1.49
C ALA A 514 10.28 2.49 -1.89
N GLU A 515 10.28 2.21 -3.19
CA GLU A 515 10.56 0.86 -3.72
C GLU A 515 11.93 0.36 -3.24
N GLY A 516 12.00 -0.90 -2.82
CA GLY A 516 13.18 -1.49 -2.18
C GLY A 516 13.38 -1.12 -0.71
N ASN A 517 12.47 -0.36 -0.09
CA ASN A 517 12.44 -0.06 1.35
C ASN A 517 11.14 -0.54 2.03
N GLU A 518 10.44 -1.49 1.41
CA GLU A 518 9.19 -2.06 1.92
C GLU A 518 9.40 -2.80 3.26
N ARG A 519 8.32 -2.90 4.04
CA ARG A 519 8.28 -3.61 5.31
C ARG A 519 7.05 -4.49 5.42
N PRO A 520 7.08 -5.59 6.19
CA PRO A 520 5.88 -6.28 6.63
C PRO A 520 4.95 -5.29 7.35
N PHE A 521 3.83 -4.96 6.68
CA PHE A 521 2.76 -4.12 7.21
C PHE A 521 1.54 -4.94 7.63
N SER A 522 1.63 -6.27 7.59
CA SER A 522 0.64 -7.19 8.16
C SER A 522 1.28 -8.51 8.57
N LEU A 523 0.54 -9.33 9.30
CA LEU A 523 0.89 -10.71 9.65
C LEU A 523 -0.31 -11.62 9.39
N THR A 524 -0.15 -12.64 8.55
CA THR A 524 -1.22 -13.60 8.24
C THR A 524 -0.71 -15.02 8.38
N MET A 525 -1.44 -15.84 9.15
CA MET A 525 -1.16 -17.24 9.46
C MET A 525 -2.48 -18.03 9.52
N LEU A 526 -3.27 -17.94 8.44
CA LEU A 526 -4.53 -18.67 8.26
C LEU A 526 -4.35 -19.99 7.48
N GLN A 527 -3.27 -20.10 6.71
CA GLN A 527 -2.76 -21.31 6.05
C GLN A 527 -1.34 -21.59 6.57
N GLY A 528 -0.95 -22.86 6.64
CA GLY A 528 0.38 -23.31 7.10
C GLY A 528 0.30 -24.65 7.85
N PRO A 529 1.45 -25.26 8.23
CA PRO A 529 1.48 -26.47 9.03
C PRO A 529 0.94 -26.19 10.44
N PRO A 530 0.07 -27.04 11.01
CA PRO A 530 -0.53 -26.80 12.33
C PRO A 530 0.49 -26.84 13.48
N LEU A 531 1.67 -27.43 13.26
CA LEU A 531 2.67 -27.75 14.28
C LEU A 531 4.03 -27.09 13.95
N VAL A 532 4.28 -25.95 14.57
CA VAL A 532 5.45 -25.09 14.33
C VAL A 532 6.47 -25.25 15.48
N ASP A 533 7.74 -25.09 15.18
CA ASP A 533 8.81 -25.03 16.17
C ASP A 533 9.00 -23.58 16.65
N GLU A 534 8.92 -23.33 17.96
CA GLU A 534 8.98 -21.96 18.52
C GLU A 534 10.31 -21.26 18.23
N TYR A 535 11.43 -21.99 18.24
CA TYR A 535 12.74 -21.43 17.90
C TYR A 535 12.81 -21.09 16.39
N VAL A 536 12.24 -21.91 15.51
CA VAL A 536 12.14 -21.59 14.08
C VAL A 536 11.24 -20.38 13.86
N PHE A 537 10.04 -20.36 14.46
CA PHE A 537 9.09 -19.26 14.37
C PHE A 537 9.73 -17.93 14.82
N THR A 538 10.29 -17.91 16.02
CA THR A 538 10.96 -16.72 16.55
C THR A 538 12.20 -16.36 15.74
N THR A 539 12.96 -17.31 15.18
CA THR A 539 14.13 -17.02 14.32
C THR A 539 13.74 -16.41 12.97
N VAL A 540 12.63 -16.85 12.37
CA VAL A 540 12.05 -16.27 11.14
C VAL A 540 11.64 -14.83 11.41
N TYR A 541 10.64 -14.64 12.27
CA TYR A 541 10.02 -13.33 12.49
C TYR A 541 10.88 -12.37 13.33
N ASN A 542 12.00 -12.83 13.93
CA ASN A 542 12.96 -11.89 14.53
C ASN A 542 13.75 -11.08 13.51
N LYS A 543 13.94 -11.58 12.28
CA LYS A 543 14.65 -10.86 11.22
C LYS A 543 13.77 -9.83 10.54
N GLU A 544 12.46 -10.00 10.60
CA GLU A 544 11.50 -9.07 10.05
C GLU A 544 11.47 -7.74 10.80
N LYS A 545 11.36 -6.66 10.03
CA LYS A 545 11.29 -5.29 10.53
C LYS A 545 9.93 -4.70 10.15
N PHE A 546 8.93 -5.03 10.95
CA PHE A 546 7.57 -4.54 10.81
C PHE A 546 7.48 -3.00 10.77
N ASP A 547 6.36 -2.49 10.26
CA ASP A 547 5.99 -1.09 10.50
C ASP A 547 5.47 -0.88 11.94
N GLN A 548 5.33 0.39 12.33
CA GLN A 548 4.69 0.77 13.59
C GLN A 548 3.16 0.65 13.51
N THR A 549 2.58 0.61 12.31
CA THR A 549 1.15 0.38 12.08
C THR A 549 0.95 -0.82 11.16
N LEU A 550 0.27 -1.86 11.65
CA LEU A 550 -0.13 -3.02 10.86
C LEU A 550 -1.55 -2.87 10.32
N HIS A 551 -1.76 -3.24 9.06
CA HIS A 551 -3.06 -3.38 8.40
C HIS A 551 -3.88 -4.50 9.04
N HIS A 552 -3.29 -5.68 9.24
CA HIS A 552 -3.92 -6.75 10.02
C HIS A 552 -2.94 -7.69 10.72
N VAL A 553 -3.45 -8.37 11.74
CA VAL A 553 -2.92 -9.60 12.34
C VAL A 553 -4.02 -10.66 12.25
N ALA A 554 -3.89 -11.63 11.34
CA ALA A 554 -4.93 -12.62 11.05
C ALA A 554 -4.38 -14.05 11.20
N VAL A 555 -4.73 -14.74 12.29
CA VAL A 555 -4.06 -15.98 12.73
C VAL A 555 -5.07 -17.07 13.11
N ARG A 556 -4.79 -18.32 12.69
CA ARG A 556 -5.58 -19.50 13.07
C ARG A 556 -5.02 -20.15 14.34
N ARG A 557 -4.82 -21.46 14.37
CA ARG A 557 -4.27 -22.21 15.50
C ARG A 557 -2.80 -22.50 15.25
N ILE A 558 -1.93 -22.12 16.19
CA ILE A 558 -0.50 -22.44 16.15
C ILE A 558 -0.21 -23.41 17.30
N ILE A 559 0.30 -24.60 16.99
CA ILE A 559 0.74 -25.56 18.00
C ILE A 559 2.27 -25.51 18.07
N PHE A 560 2.82 -25.08 19.20
CA PHE A 560 4.28 -25.00 19.40
C PHE A 560 4.85 -26.30 19.98
N LYS A 561 5.85 -26.89 19.29
CA LYS A 561 6.43 -28.22 19.61
C LYS A 561 7.06 -28.40 21.00
N GLN A 562 7.24 -27.36 21.81
CA GLN A 562 8.06 -27.42 23.04
C GLN A 562 7.33 -27.08 24.36
N MET A 563 6.03 -26.76 24.33
CA MET A 563 5.29 -26.54 25.58
C MET A 563 5.08 -27.86 26.32
N LYS A 564 5.94 -28.11 27.34
CA LYS A 564 5.64 -29.09 28.39
C LYS A 564 4.34 -28.67 29.06
N ASN A 565 3.39 -29.60 29.19
CA ASN A 565 2.11 -29.36 29.85
C ASN A 565 2.32 -28.93 31.32
N GLN A 566 2.37 -27.62 31.56
CA GLN A 566 1.74 -27.06 32.75
C GLN A 566 0.23 -27.10 32.55
N GLU A 567 -0.53 -27.38 33.59
CA GLU A 567 -1.99 -27.47 33.55
C GLU A 567 -2.63 -26.07 33.49
N VAL A 568 -2.39 -25.36 32.40
CA VAL A 568 -3.00 -24.05 32.09
C VAL A 568 -4.40 -24.32 31.51
N ALA A 569 -5.43 -23.69 32.07
CA ALA A 569 -6.83 -23.97 31.76
C ALA A 569 -7.31 -23.47 30.37
N GLY A 570 -6.42 -22.92 29.54
CA GLY A 570 -6.72 -22.38 28.22
C GLY A 570 -5.44 -22.14 27.41
N ARG A 571 -5.61 -21.84 26.11
CA ARG A 571 -4.50 -21.52 25.19
C ARG A 571 -3.76 -20.23 25.59
N THR A 572 -2.48 -20.19 25.21
CA THR A 572 -1.57 -19.05 25.37
C THR A 572 -0.64 -18.86 24.16
N ASP A 573 -0.87 -19.56 23.03
CA ASP A 573 0.01 -19.51 21.86
C ASP A 573 0.08 -18.11 21.22
N MET A 574 -1.00 -17.32 21.33
CA MET A 574 -1.00 -15.93 20.86
C MET A 574 -0.16 -14.98 21.74
N GLU A 575 0.16 -15.31 22.99
CA GLU A 575 0.96 -14.41 23.85
C GLU A 575 2.38 -14.23 23.30
N ILE A 576 2.96 -15.30 22.73
CA ILE A 576 4.26 -15.28 22.05
C ILE A 576 4.19 -14.35 20.83
N LEU A 577 3.13 -14.46 20.04
CA LEU A 577 2.88 -13.67 18.83
C LEU A 577 2.81 -12.16 19.16
N PHE A 578 1.88 -11.76 20.02
CA PHE A 578 1.65 -10.36 20.33
C PHE A 578 2.80 -9.75 21.14
N LYS A 579 3.52 -10.55 21.95
CA LYS A 579 4.79 -10.12 22.55
C LYS A 579 5.82 -9.80 21.47
N LEU A 580 6.03 -10.68 20.50
CA LEU A 580 6.99 -10.44 19.41
C LEU A 580 6.66 -9.15 18.64
N LEU A 581 5.38 -8.90 18.32
CA LEU A 581 4.98 -7.67 17.63
C LEU A 581 5.30 -6.40 18.46
N ARG A 582 5.07 -6.42 19.78
CA ARG A 582 5.45 -5.32 20.68
C ARG A 582 6.97 -5.15 20.78
N ASP A 583 7.72 -6.25 20.87
CA ASP A 583 9.19 -6.24 20.91
C ASP A 583 9.81 -5.75 19.58
N LYS A 584 9.07 -5.82 18.45
CA LYS A 584 9.41 -5.18 17.16
C LYS A 584 9.00 -3.72 17.05
N GLY A 585 8.30 -3.17 18.05
CA GLY A 585 7.87 -1.77 18.09
C GLY A 585 6.59 -1.47 17.32
N VAL A 586 5.76 -2.49 17.04
CA VAL A 586 4.39 -2.27 16.53
C VAL A 586 3.59 -1.49 17.56
N ARG A 587 3.02 -0.36 17.15
CA ARG A 587 2.23 0.56 17.99
C ARG A 587 0.74 0.43 17.73
N HIS A 588 0.35 0.12 16.49
CA HIS A 588 -1.03 0.09 16.04
C HIS A 588 -1.31 -1.14 15.20
N ILE A 589 -2.53 -1.67 15.30
CA ILE A 589 -3.06 -2.72 14.42
C ILE A 589 -4.46 -2.30 13.99
N VAL A 590 -4.74 -2.27 12.68
CA VAL A 590 -6.09 -1.90 12.21
C VAL A 590 -7.06 -3.06 12.43
N LYS A 591 -6.85 -4.25 11.84
CA LYS A 591 -7.72 -5.43 12.07
C LYS A 591 -7.00 -6.59 12.77
N VAL A 592 -7.57 -7.11 13.86
CA VAL A 592 -7.12 -8.35 14.53
C VAL A 592 -8.16 -9.44 14.30
N ILE A 593 -7.75 -10.58 13.73
CA ILE A 593 -8.59 -11.77 13.54
C ILE A 593 -7.89 -12.98 14.16
N ILE A 594 -8.52 -13.64 15.14
CA ILE A 594 -7.97 -14.82 15.82
C ILE A 594 -9.02 -15.94 15.85
N PHE A 595 -8.73 -17.09 15.24
CA PHE A 595 -9.64 -18.25 15.28
C PHE A 595 -9.49 -19.02 16.60
N ASP A 596 -10.47 -18.90 17.48
CA ASP A 596 -10.44 -19.40 18.85
C ASP A 596 -11.71 -20.17 19.26
N LEU A 597 -12.45 -20.68 18.26
CA LEU A 597 -13.64 -21.52 18.45
C LEU A 597 -13.28 -22.98 18.79
N GLU A 598 -12.02 -23.39 18.55
CA GLU A 598 -11.52 -24.72 18.85
C GLU A 598 -11.17 -24.88 20.34
N ALA A 599 -11.56 -25.99 20.95
CA ALA A 599 -11.26 -26.26 22.34
C ALA A 599 -9.79 -26.73 22.57
N PRO A 600 -9.17 -26.36 23.72
CA PRO A 600 -9.58 -25.28 24.61
C PRO A 600 -9.31 -23.91 23.96
N PRO A 601 -10.18 -22.89 24.15
CA PRO A 601 -9.93 -21.53 23.67
C PRO A 601 -8.86 -20.83 24.53
N HIS A 602 -8.50 -19.59 24.18
CA HIS A 602 -7.72 -18.73 25.08
C HIS A 602 -8.54 -18.31 26.30
N SER A 603 -7.87 -18.11 27.42
CA SER A 603 -8.48 -17.48 28.60
C SER A 603 -8.59 -15.96 28.40
N ASP A 604 -9.58 -15.33 29.02
CA ASP A 604 -9.76 -13.87 28.92
C ASP A 604 -8.52 -13.08 29.41
N GLU A 605 -7.83 -13.59 30.44
CA GLU A 605 -6.53 -13.05 30.90
C GLU A 605 -5.43 -13.15 29.82
N SER A 606 -5.42 -14.23 29.04
CA SER A 606 -4.48 -14.39 27.91
C SER A 606 -4.81 -13.42 26.76
N ILE A 607 -6.10 -13.19 26.50
CA ILE A 607 -6.58 -12.20 25.51
C ILE A 607 -6.17 -10.78 25.96
N GLU A 608 -6.34 -10.45 27.24
CA GLU A 608 -5.86 -9.20 27.83
C GLU A 608 -4.34 -9.03 27.66
N ARG A 609 -3.53 -10.06 27.95
CA ARG A 609 -2.07 -10.05 27.70
C ARG A 609 -1.70 -9.97 26.23
N CYS A 610 -2.54 -10.47 25.32
CA CYS A 610 -2.33 -10.36 23.87
C CYS A 610 -2.58 -8.93 23.38
N LEU A 611 -3.76 -8.38 23.66
CA LEU A 611 -4.22 -7.11 23.06
C LEU A 611 -3.71 -5.86 23.81
N SER A 612 -3.26 -5.99 25.06
CA SER A 612 -2.69 -4.86 25.83
C SER A 612 -1.38 -4.33 25.27
N GLY A 613 -1.10 -3.04 25.49
CA GLY A 613 0.20 -2.40 25.21
C GLY A 613 0.33 -1.73 23.84
N PHE A 614 -0.61 -1.93 22.92
CA PHE A 614 -0.70 -1.16 21.68
C PHE A 614 -1.38 0.20 21.91
N LYS A 615 -1.04 1.24 21.14
CA LYS A 615 -1.70 2.55 21.14
C LYS A 615 -3.17 2.43 20.68
N SER A 616 -3.43 1.64 19.63
CA SER A 616 -4.78 1.26 19.21
C SER A 616 -4.81 -0.10 18.53
N ILE A 617 -5.91 -0.81 18.78
CA ILE A 617 -6.49 -1.86 17.95
C ILE A 617 -7.86 -1.32 17.55
N GLU A 618 -8.21 -1.33 16.26
CA GLU A 618 -9.38 -0.57 15.76
C GLU A 618 -10.55 -1.45 15.29
N ILE A 619 -10.27 -2.62 14.74
CA ILE A 619 -11.23 -3.66 14.38
C ILE A 619 -10.79 -4.95 15.10
N LEU A 620 -11.69 -5.55 15.89
CA LEU A 620 -11.42 -6.79 16.63
C LEU A 620 -12.42 -7.89 16.27
N ASP A 621 -11.88 -9.01 15.81
CA ASP A 621 -12.57 -10.27 15.54
C ASP A 621 -11.83 -11.43 16.23
N TRP A 622 -11.90 -11.45 17.56
CA TRP A 622 -11.45 -12.61 18.33
C TRP A 622 -12.58 -13.62 18.38
N ARG A 623 -12.43 -14.73 17.63
CA ARG A 623 -13.48 -15.74 17.45
C ARG A 623 -13.59 -16.68 18.65
N LYS A 624 -13.87 -16.11 19.84
CA LYS A 624 -14.17 -16.83 21.09
C LYS A 624 -15.64 -16.60 21.43
N VAL A 625 -16.36 -17.68 21.70
CA VAL A 625 -17.79 -17.65 22.03
C VAL A 625 -18.02 -16.86 23.33
N ASP A 626 -19.03 -15.98 23.32
CA ASP A 626 -19.52 -15.20 24.45
C ASP A 626 -18.45 -14.35 25.18
N LEU A 627 -17.54 -13.74 24.41
CA LEU A 627 -16.44 -12.91 24.91
C LEU A 627 -16.91 -11.75 25.83
N CYS A 628 -16.14 -11.50 26.89
CA CYS A 628 -16.47 -10.51 27.92
C CYS A 628 -16.18 -9.06 27.48
N PRO A 629 -17.16 -8.12 27.57
CA PRO A 629 -16.92 -6.71 27.27
C PRO A 629 -15.84 -6.03 28.13
N GLU A 630 -15.69 -6.43 29.39
CA GLU A 630 -14.72 -5.78 30.30
C GLU A 630 -13.28 -6.14 29.91
N THR A 631 -13.04 -7.40 29.53
CA THR A 631 -11.78 -7.90 28.95
C THR A 631 -11.41 -7.15 27.66
N ILE A 632 -12.37 -6.94 26.77
CA ILE A 632 -12.15 -6.12 25.56
C ILE A 632 -11.90 -4.65 25.92
N PHE A 633 -12.54 -4.12 26.97
CA PHE A 633 -12.41 -2.73 27.39
C PHE A 633 -11.03 -2.44 27.97
N GLU A 634 -10.58 -3.22 28.95
CA GLU A 634 -9.28 -3.02 29.60
C GLU A 634 -8.13 -3.21 28.60
N ALA A 635 -8.23 -4.21 27.71
CA ALA A 635 -7.18 -4.49 26.74
C ALA A 635 -7.16 -3.51 25.55
N CYS A 636 -8.33 -3.12 25.00
CA CYS A 636 -8.40 -2.34 23.76
C CYS A 636 -9.60 -1.37 23.63
N LYS A 637 -9.92 -0.59 24.68
CA LYS A 637 -10.92 0.53 24.70
C LYS A 637 -11.02 1.48 23.48
N ASN A 638 -10.03 1.51 22.60
CA ASN A 638 -9.95 2.36 21.42
C ASN A 638 -10.60 1.74 20.15
N VAL A 639 -11.12 0.51 20.26
CA VAL A 639 -11.83 -0.21 19.20
C VAL A 639 -13.00 0.60 18.61
N VAL A 640 -13.17 0.47 17.30
CA VAL A 640 -14.14 1.17 16.44
C VAL A 640 -15.15 0.19 15.86
N GLU A 641 -14.74 -1.04 15.59
CA GLU A 641 -15.55 -2.11 14.99
C GLU A 641 -15.29 -3.42 15.73
N LEU A 642 -16.35 -4.15 16.09
CA LEU A 642 -16.26 -5.32 16.95
C LEU A 642 -17.13 -6.48 16.43
N HIS A 643 -16.49 -7.62 16.18
CA HIS A 643 -17.14 -8.87 15.80
C HIS A 643 -17.27 -9.76 17.04
N LEU A 644 -18.51 -10.14 17.38
CA LEU A 644 -18.83 -10.91 18.59
C LEU A 644 -19.49 -12.23 18.23
N TRP A 645 -18.93 -13.32 18.75
CA TRP A 645 -19.35 -14.68 18.46
C TRP A 645 -20.29 -15.16 19.57
N TRP A 646 -21.56 -15.34 19.24
CA TRP A 646 -22.65 -15.52 20.19
C TRP A 646 -23.15 -16.97 20.22
N SER A 647 -23.40 -17.52 21.40
CA SER A 647 -23.93 -18.89 21.60
C SER A 647 -25.45 -19.04 21.38
N GLY A 648 -26.16 -17.99 20.97
CA GLY A 648 -27.64 -17.98 21.02
C GLY A 648 -28.21 -17.72 22.43
N ASN A 649 -27.37 -17.67 23.47
CA ASN A 649 -27.82 -17.38 24.83
C ASN A 649 -28.20 -15.90 25.00
N ASN A 650 -29.49 -15.59 25.09
CA ASN A 650 -29.98 -14.22 25.32
C ASN A 650 -29.43 -13.58 26.63
N GLY A 651 -28.99 -14.36 27.62
CA GLY A 651 -28.31 -13.83 28.81
C GLY A 651 -27.03 -13.06 28.48
N ILE A 652 -26.33 -13.44 27.41
CA ILE A 652 -25.13 -12.76 26.92
C ILE A 652 -25.48 -11.45 26.22
N LEU A 653 -26.54 -11.43 25.40
CA LEU A 653 -27.09 -10.18 24.85
C LEU A 653 -27.55 -9.22 25.96
N MET A 654 -28.08 -9.74 27.08
CA MET A 654 -28.41 -8.91 28.25
C MET A 654 -27.15 -8.31 28.90
N ALA A 655 -26.07 -9.09 29.06
CA ALA A 655 -24.80 -8.62 29.61
C ALA A 655 -24.08 -7.60 28.70
N TRP A 656 -24.01 -7.85 27.40
CA TRP A 656 -23.39 -6.96 26.40
C TRP A 656 -24.08 -5.59 26.29
N SER A 657 -25.40 -5.53 26.54
CA SER A 657 -26.20 -4.29 26.55
C SER A 657 -26.50 -3.73 27.95
N ALA A 658 -25.80 -4.23 28.99
CA ALA A 658 -25.85 -3.62 30.32
C ALA A 658 -25.10 -2.27 30.34
N PRO A 659 -25.34 -1.39 31.35
CA PRO A 659 -24.67 -0.08 31.43
C PRO A 659 -23.13 -0.14 31.51
N GLY A 660 -22.57 -1.24 32.03
CA GLY A 660 -21.12 -1.49 32.04
C GLY A 660 -20.59 -2.23 30.80
N GLY A 661 -21.46 -2.59 29.86
CA GLY A 661 -21.12 -3.36 28.65
C GLY A 661 -20.66 -2.48 27.49
N LEU A 662 -21.08 -2.82 26.27
CA LEU A 662 -20.56 -2.25 25.04
C LEU A 662 -20.81 -0.73 24.88
N ALA A 663 -21.77 -0.16 25.62
CA ALA A 663 -22.03 1.28 25.64
C ALA A 663 -20.83 2.11 26.17
N LYS A 664 -19.99 1.49 27.02
CA LYS A 664 -18.81 2.07 27.71
C LYS A 664 -17.68 2.48 26.76
N PHE A 665 -17.62 1.91 25.56
CA PHE A 665 -16.51 2.08 24.61
C PHE A 665 -16.62 3.40 23.84
N PRO A 666 -15.72 4.39 24.02
CA PRO A 666 -15.91 5.71 23.43
C PRO A 666 -16.02 5.66 21.89
N ARG A 667 -15.02 5.07 21.22
CA ARG A 667 -14.88 5.10 19.76
C ARG A 667 -15.70 4.06 18.98
N LEU A 668 -16.38 3.13 19.66
CA LEU A 668 -17.12 2.04 19.02
C LEU A 668 -18.25 2.59 18.15
N LYS A 669 -18.30 2.13 16.90
CA LYS A 669 -19.26 2.49 15.85
C LYS A 669 -20.07 1.32 15.36
N GLU A 670 -19.44 0.17 15.15
CA GLU A 670 -20.06 -0.94 14.40
C GLU A 670 -19.90 -2.25 15.17
N ILE A 671 -21.00 -2.99 15.35
CA ILE A 671 -21.02 -4.28 16.04
C ILE A 671 -21.64 -5.33 15.10
N TYR A 672 -20.89 -6.39 14.85
CA TYR A 672 -21.31 -7.56 14.06
C TYR A 672 -21.50 -8.74 15.01
N ILE A 673 -22.67 -9.38 14.97
CA ILE A 673 -22.99 -10.53 15.84
C ILE A 673 -23.09 -11.81 15.01
N HIS A 674 -22.18 -12.74 15.28
CA HIS A 674 -22.03 -14.00 14.57
C HIS A 674 -22.63 -15.14 15.42
N GLN A 675 -23.79 -15.66 15.02
CA GLN A 675 -24.48 -16.72 15.77
C GLN A 675 -23.84 -18.09 15.51
N THR A 676 -23.29 -18.69 16.56
CA THR A 676 -22.58 -19.98 16.51
C THR A 676 -23.47 -21.20 16.78
N GLN A 677 -24.62 -21.01 17.42
CA GLN A 677 -25.55 -22.08 17.78
C GLN A 677 -27.00 -21.59 17.60
N TYR A 678 -27.83 -22.41 16.96
CA TYR A 678 -29.22 -22.12 16.63
C TYR A 678 -30.14 -22.97 17.52
N ILE A 679 -30.24 -22.58 18.80
CA ILE A 679 -31.00 -23.32 19.83
C ILE A 679 -32.47 -22.83 19.91
N GLU A 680 -32.67 -21.53 19.71
CA GLU A 680 -33.99 -20.87 19.70
C GLU A 680 -34.51 -20.72 18.26
N SER A 681 -35.76 -20.27 18.08
CA SER A 681 -36.30 -20.01 16.74
C SER A 681 -35.77 -18.71 16.15
N VAL A 682 -35.69 -18.64 14.81
CA VAL A 682 -35.16 -17.47 14.07
C VAL A 682 -35.95 -16.19 14.39
N GLU A 683 -37.26 -16.29 14.59
CA GLU A 683 -38.14 -15.17 14.97
C GLU A 683 -37.84 -14.69 16.39
N ARG A 684 -37.50 -15.62 17.29
CA ARG A 684 -37.14 -15.31 18.68
C ARG A 684 -35.76 -14.68 18.76
N ASP A 685 -34.79 -15.16 17.99
CA ASP A 685 -33.45 -14.56 17.98
C ASP A 685 -33.43 -13.18 17.31
N LYS A 686 -34.16 -12.98 16.21
CA LYS A 686 -34.42 -11.63 15.67
C LYS A 686 -35.05 -10.71 16.72
N LYS A 687 -36.00 -11.21 17.52
CA LYS A 687 -36.61 -10.45 18.63
C LYS A 687 -35.66 -10.20 19.80
N ASN A 688 -34.72 -11.11 20.08
CA ASN A 688 -33.68 -10.94 21.09
C ASN A 688 -32.65 -9.88 20.65
N LEU A 689 -32.20 -9.93 19.39
CA LEU A 689 -31.27 -8.99 18.76
C LEU A 689 -31.87 -7.58 18.64
N GLN A 690 -33.14 -7.45 18.22
CA GLN A 690 -33.84 -6.16 18.19
C GLN A 690 -33.93 -5.53 19.59
N ARG A 691 -34.29 -6.32 20.62
CA ARG A 691 -34.28 -5.85 22.02
C ARG A 691 -32.89 -5.50 22.54
N PHE A 692 -31.85 -6.17 22.05
CA PHE A 692 -30.45 -5.83 22.35
C PHE A 692 -30.08 -4.47 21.75
N LYS A 693 -30.44 -4.23 20.49
CA LYS A 693 -30.25 -2.96 19.76
C LYS A 693 -30.95 -1.79 20.46
N GLU A 694 -32.19 -1.99 20.90
CA GLU A 694 -32.96 -1.03 21.71
C GLU A 694 -32.29 -0.69 23.04
N ARG A 695 -31.85 -1.71 23.81
CA ARG A 695 -31.16 -1.50 25.10
C ARG A 695 -29.83 -0.80 24.90
N LEU A 696 -28.98 -1.28 23.98
CA LEU A 696 -27.66 -0.70 23.75
C LEU A 696 -27.76 0.74 23.27
N GLY A 697 -28.68 1.05 22.36
CA GLY A 697 -28.94 2.43 21.91
C GLY A 697 -29.32 3.34 23.07
N LYS A 698 -30.25 2.89 23.94
CA LYS A 698 -30.66 3.65 25.13
C LYS A 698 -29.50 3.92 26.10
N GLU A 699 -28.73 2.89 26.45
CA GLU A 699 -27.59 3.04 27.37
C GLU A 699 -26.45 3.88 26.73
N ARG A 700 -26.27 3.80 25.40
CA ARG A 700 -25.35 4.65 24.63
C ARG A 700 -25.76 6.12 24.67
N THR A 701 -27.05 6.43 24.51
CA THR A 701 -27.57 7.80 24.67
C THR A 701 -27.44 8.28 26.12
N ALA A 702 -27.77 7.44 27.11
CA ALA A 702 -27.68 7.79 28.53
C ALA A 702 -26.23 8.01 29.01
N SER A 703 -25.26 7.33 28.40
CA SER A 703 -23.83 7.47 28.69
C SER A 703 -23.16 8.63 27.94
N ARG A 704 -23.84 9.24 26.95
CA ARG A 704 -23.28 10.33 26.15
C ARG A 704 -23.18 11.60 27.02
N PRO A 705 -22.04 12.32 27.03
CA PRO A 705 -21.93 13.58 27.75
C PRO A 705 -22.99 14.59 27.28
N GLN A 706 -23.59 15.35 28.21
CA GLN A 706 -24.53 16.41 27.84
C GLN A 706 -23.85 17.47 26.96
N GLU A 707 -24.57 17.93 25.94
CA GLU A 707 -24.18 19.11 25.18
C GLU A 707 -24.21 20.37 26.05
N TYR A 708 -23.17 21.20 25.94
CA TYR A 708 -23.20 22.56 26.48
C TYR A 708 -24.36 23.35 25.87
N ARG A 709 -25.11 24.06 26.71
CA ARG A 709 -26.25 24.89 26.27
C ARG A 709 -25.75 26.01 25.33
N PRO A 710 -26.59 26.53 24.41
CA PRO A 710 -26.18 27.59 23.49
C PRO A 710 -25.57 28.82 24.20
N GLU A 711 -26.13 29.21 25.34
CA GLU A 711 -25.58 30.28 26.18
C GLU A 711 -24.16 29.99 26.71
N GLU A 712 -23.85 28.74 27.02
CA GLU A 712 -22.56 28.31 27.56
C GLU A 712 -21.51 28.26 26.46
N ARG A 713 -21.88 27.75 25.27
CA ARG A 713 -21.04 27.84 24.06
C ARG A 713 -20.70 29.30 23.73
N LEU A 714 -21.68 30.20 23.80
CA LEU A 714 -21.48 31.64 23.57
C LEU A 714 -20.57 32.29 24.63
N LYS A 715 -20.67 31.87 25.90
CA LYS A 715 -19.79 32.31 26.99
C LYS A 715 -18.35 31.80 26.81
N LEU A 716 -18.16 30.55 26.37
CA LEU A 716 -16.82 30.01 26.05
C LEU A 716 -16.20 30.70 24.83
N ALA A 717 -16.94 30.85 23.72
CA ALA A 717 -16.46 31.50 22.51
C ALA A 717 -15.97 32.94 22.78
N LYS A 718 -16.74 33.72 23.55
CA LYS A 718 -16.37 35.09 23.97
C LYS A 718 -15.18 35.15 24.96
N SER A 719 -14.75 34.02 25.53
CA SER A 719 -13.60 33.96 26.44
C SER A 719 -12.25 33.70 25.74
N GLY A 720 -12.25 33.36 24.45
CA GLY A 720 -11.04 32.99 23.71
C GLY A 720 -10.43 31.65 24.13
N GLN A 721 -11.14 30.83 24.92
CA GLN A 721 -10.75 29.46 25.19
C GLN A 721 -11.10 28.57 23.99
N THR A 722 -10.11 27.87 23.46
CA THR A 722 -10.30 26.78 22.50
C THR A 722 -11.26 25.75 23.10
N LEU A 723 -12.36 25.46 22.41
CA LEU A 723 -13.23 24.33 22.77
C LEU A 723 -12.37 23.05 22.75
N PRO A 724 -12.30 22.27 23.84
CA PRO A 724 -11.72 20.94 23.75
C PRO A 724 -12.60 20.11 22.81
N VAL A 725 -11.99 19.44 21.83
CA VAL A 725 -12.69 18.61 20.81
C VAL A 725 -13.81 17.84 21.48
N THR A 726 -15.03 18.03 20.99
CA THR A 726 -16.22 17.77 21.78
C THR A 726 -16.28 16.28 22.09
N VAL A 727 -16.40 15.89 23.37
CA VAL A 727 -16.42 14.46 23.73
C VAL A 727 -17.59 13.73 23.05
N LEU A 728 -18.65 14.46 22.66
CA LEU A 728 -19.75 13.97 21.82
C LEU A 728 -19.35 13.58 20.39
N GLU A 729 -18.27 14.13 19.82
CA GLU A 729 -17.73 13.73 18.51
C GLU A 729 -16.89 12.45 18.61
N MET A 730 -16.23 12.24 19.76
CA MET A 730 -15.54 10.98 20.07
C MET A 730 -16.49 9.83 20.38
N TRP A 731 -17.79 10.12 20.58
CA TRP A 731 -18.88 9.19 20.87
C TRP A 731 -19.87 9.13 19.70
N PRO A 732 -19.54 8.38 18.62
CA PRO A 732 -20.46 8.14 17.51
C PRO A 732 -21.61 7.21 17.92
N ASP A 733 -22.66 7.25 17.11
CA ASP A 733 -23.77 6.30 17.17
C ASP A 733 -23.29 4.89 16.80
N ILE A 734 -23.95 3.87 17.38
CA ILE A 734 -23.59 2.47 17.19
C ILE A 734 -24.55 1.80 16.20
N SER A 735 -24.03 1.36 15.05
CA SER A 735 -24.70 0.38 14.20
C SER A 735 -24.55 -1.02 14.79
N ILE A 736 -25.61 -1.82 14.66
CA ILE A 736 -25.58 -3.27 14.88
C ILE A 736 -26.07 -3.89 13.59
N ASN A 737 -25.25 -4.75 12.99
CA ASN A 737 -25.58 -5.51 11.80
C ASN A 737 -25.78 -7.00 12.13
N ASP A 738 -26.84 -7.56 11.56
CA ASP A 738 -27.33 -8.93 11.75
C ASP A 738 -27.52 -9.67 10.41
N SER A 739 -26.89 -9.20 9.33
CA SER A 739 -27.10 -9.69 7.95
C SER A 739 -26.62 -11.11 7.66
N ASP A 740 -25.56 -11.58 8.32
CA ASP A 740 -24.76 -12.71 7.81
C ASP A 740 -25.19 -14.07 8.37
N THR A 741 -26.49 -14.25 8.65
CA THR A 741 -27.09 -15.51 9.12
C THR A 741 -27.26 -16.57 8.02
N SER A 742 -26.51 -16.50 6.91
CA SER A 742 -26.66 -17.37 5.73
C SER A 742 -25.39 -18.15 5.39
N TYR A 743 -24.94 -18.99 6.32
CA TYR A 743 -23.97 -20.05 5.99
C TYR A 743 -24.67 -21.38 5.77
N ALA A 744 -24.46 -21.97 4.59
CA ALA A 744 -24.96 -23.29 4.25
C ALA A 744 -24.34 -24.35 5.17
N ALA A 745 -25.11 -25.38 5.51
CA ALA A 745 -24.70 -26.40 6.45
C ALA A 745 -23.39 -27.09 6.01
N HIS A 746 -22.30 -26.88 6.76
CA HIS A 746 -21.06 -27.62 6.56
C HIS A 746 -21.32 -29.13 6.74
N PRO A 747 -21.09 -29.97 5.71
CA PRO A 747 -21.19 -31.41 5.89
C PRO A 747 -20.08 -31.87 6.83
N SER A 748 -20.45 -32.41 7.99
CA SER A 748 -19.49 -33.02 8.91
C SER A 748 -18.78 -34.15 8.19
N ARG A 749 -17.49 -33.97 7.88
CA ARG A 749 -16.71 -34.86 7.00
C ARG A 749 -16.31 -36.13 7.75
N SER A 750 -17.28 -37.01 7.96
CA SER A 750 -17.05 -38.35 8.50
C SER A 750 -16.05 -39.12 7.63
N LEU A 751 -15.04 -39.72 8.26
CA LEU A 751 -14.02 -40.53 7.61
C LEU A 751 -14.61 -41.90 7.21
N ALA A 752 -15.36 -41.91 6.12
CA ALA A 752 -15.86 -43.14 5.50
C ALA A 752 -14.70 -43.87 4.80
N THR A 753 -14.23 -44.96 5.42
CA THR A 753 -13.18 -45.82 4.85
C THR A 753 -13.71 -46.52 3.60
N TYR A 754 -13.18 -46.16 2.42
CA TYR A 754 -13.46 -46.89 1.17
C TYR A 754 -12.16 -47.50 0.62
N ARG A 755 -12.23 -48.72 0.09
CA ARG A 755 -11.09 -49.62 -0.07
C ARG A 755 -10.91 -50.03 -1.54
N PRO A 756 -9.93 -49.47 -2.27
CA PRO A 756 -9.51 -50.01 -3.56
C PRO A 756 -8.90 -51.41 -3.39
N GLN A 757 -9.07 -52.27 -4.39
CA GLN A 757 -8.43 -53.59 -4.42
C GLN A 757 -7.00 -53.48 -4.96
N LEU A 758 -6.04 -54.13 -4.29
CA LEU A 758 -4.67 -54.21 -4.79
C LEU A 758 -4.56 -55.21 -5.93
N ASN A 759 -3.87 -54.83 -7.00
CA ASN A 759 -3.00 -55.74 -7.73
C ASN A 759 -1.55 -55.33 -7.43
N GLN A 760 -0.72 -56.28 -6.98
CA GLN A 760 0.63 -56.01 -6.50
C GLN A 760 1.69 -56.32 -7.56
N THR A 761 2.62 -55.39 -7.75
CA THR A 761 3.98 -55.67 -8.21
C THR A 761 4.95 -54.70 -7.57
N ALA A 762 5.66 -55.14 -6.53
CA ALA A 762 6.69 -54.32 -5.88
C ALA A 762 7.97 -54.30 -6.73
N SER A 763 8.32 -53.13 -7.27
CA SER A 763 9.61 -52.91 -7.93
C SER A 763 10.65 -52.40 -6.91
N ARG A 764 11.94 -52.61 -7.21
CA ARG A 764 13.04 -52.04 -6.41
C ARG A 764 13.35 -50.64 -6.94
N TYR A 765 13.05 -49.61 -6.14
CA TYR A 765 13.33 -48.22 -6.48
C TYR A 765 14.80 -48.00 -6.86
N ARG A 766 15.03 -47.29 -7.97
CA ARG A 766 16.32 -46.69 -8.33
C ARG A 766 16.27 -45.21 -7.95
N ARG A 767 17.30 -44.70 -7.26
CA ARG A 767 17.49 -43.25 -7.12
C ARG A 767 18.01 -42.66 -8.42
N HIS A 768 17.60 -41.42 -8.71
CA HIS A 768 18.17 -40.62 -9.79
C HIS A 768 19.66 -40.40 -9.54
N GLN A 769 20.52 -41.01 -10.36
CA GLN A 769 21.96 -40.76 -10.34
C GLN A 769 22.29 -39.26 -10.51
N TRP A 770 21.44 -38.55 -11.26
CA TRP A 770 21.47 -37.09 -11.44
C TRP A 770 21.36 -36.36 -10.10
N LEU A 771 20.31 -36.65 -9.33
CA LEU A 771 20.10 -36.04 -8.01
C LEU A 771 21.22 -36.44 -7.05
N GLU A 772 21.67 -37.70 -7.05
CA GLU A 772 22.79 -38.10 -6.19
C GLU A 772 24.08 -37.31 -6.44
N ILE A 773 24.41 -37.01 -7.70
CA ILE A 773 25.62 -36.25 -8.05
C ILE A 773 25.45 -34.78 -7.67
N MET A 774 24.28 -34.19 -7.93
CA MET A 774 24.03 -32.80 -7.53
C MET A 774 23.93 -32.63 -6.01
N ASP A 775 23.35 -33.58 -5.27
CA ASP A 775 23.31 -33.59 -3.81
C ASP A 775 24.73 -33.66 -3.21
N LYS A 776 25.61 -34.53 -3.77
CA LYS A 776 27.03 -34.63 -3.37
C LYS A 776 27.78 -33.31 -3.62
N PHE A 777 27.53 -32.66 -4.76
CA PHE A 777 28.16 -31.39 -5.12
C PHE A 777 27.63 -30.22 -4.26
N ALA A 778 26.32 -30.07 -4.15
CA ALA A 778 25.65 -29.03 -3.35
C ALA A 778 26.07 -29.08 -1.87
N ALA A 779 26.09 -30.27 -1.26
CA ALA A 779 26.59 -30.43 0.11
C ALA A 779 28.07 -30.04 0.25
N SER A 780 28.88 -30.23 -0.80
CA SER A 780 30.29 -29.84 -0.83
C SER A 780 30.49 -28.33 -1.03
N ILE A 781 29.52 -27.63 -1.61
CA ILE A 781 29.47 -26.16 -1.78
C ILE A 781 28.91 -25.45 -0.53
N ASP A 782 27.87 -26.00 0.14
CA ASP A 782 27.34 -25.34 1.36
C ASP A 782 28.38 -25.33 2.49
N LEU A 783 29.32 -26.30 2.49
CA LEU A 783 30.49 -26.40 3.36
C LEU A 783 31.71 -25.56 2.90
N ILE A 784 31.51 -24.51 2.10
CA ILE A 784 32.55 -23.54 1.74
C ILE A 784 32.23 -22.21 2.43
N ASP A 785 32.90 -22.01 3.57
CA ASP A 785 32.97 -20.73 4.24
C ASP A 785 34.17 -19.97 3.67
N LEU A 786 33.91 -19.02 2.76
CA LEU A 786 34.88 -17.97 2.49
C LEU A 786 35.06 -17.18 3.78
N ALA A 787 36.31 -17.03 4.25
CA ALA A 787 36.62 -16.16 5.38
C ALA A 787 36.12 -14.73 5.09
N PRO A 788 35.73 -13.94 6.10
CA PRO A 788 35.22 -12.59 5.93
C PRO A 788 36.32 -11.56 5.60
N VAL A 789 37.17 -11.88 4.63
CA VAL A 789 37.83 -10.89 3.78
C VAL A 789 36.70 -10.17 3.05
N ASN A 790 36.37 -8.95 3.45
CA ASN A 790 35.35 -8.14 2.78
C ASN A 790 35.69 -8.07 1.29
N PRO A 791 34.93 -8.70 0.38
CA PRO A 791 35.18 -8.54 -1.04
C PRO A 791 34.86 -7.07 -1.36
N PRO A 792 35.68 -6.38 -2.18
CA PRO A 792 35.32 -5.03 -2.61
C PRO A 792 33.92 -5.07 -3.23
N ASP A 793 33.07 -4.07 -2.95
CA ASP A 793 31.62 -4.07 -3.22
C ASP A 793 31.24 -4.59 -4.62
N ILE A 794 32.12 -4.31 -5.56
CA ILE A 794 32.27 -4.83 -6.92
C ILE A 794 31.95 -6.34 -7.09
N PHE A 795 32.45 -7.22 -6.20
CA PHE A 795 32.16 -8.67 -6.19
C PHE A 795 31.16 -9.09 -5.10
N SER A 796 30.66 -8.12 -4.34
CA SER A 796 29.61 -8.28 -3.33
C SER A 796 28.16 -8.00 -3.77
N PRO A 797 27.74 -7.92 -5.06
CA PRO A 797 26.34 -7.65 -5.43
C PRO A 797 25.43 -8.89 -5.30
N GLY A 798 25.39 -9.44 -4.08
CA GLY A 798 24.47 -10.48 -3.64
C GLY A 798 24.92 -11.93 -3.83
N ASP A 799 24.25 -12.81 -3.09
CA ASP A 799 24.01 -14.17 -3.53
C ASP A 799 23.16 -14.19 -4.81
N VAL A 800 23.12 -15.33 -5.50
CA VAL A 800 22.30 -15.49 -6.71
C VAL A 800 20.82 -15.37 -6.33
N ARG A 801 20.13 -14.38 -6.90
CA ARG A 801 18.76 -14.01 -6.55
C ARG A 801 17.76 -14.50 -7.59
N ILE A 802 16.84 -15.31 -7.11
CA ILE A 802 15.83 -16.02 -7.91
C ILE A 802 14.45 -15.50 -7.52
N ALA A 803 13.68 -15.02 -8.50
CA ALA A 803 12.25 -14.81 -8.33
C ALA A 803 11.52 -16.13 -8.60
N LEU A 804 10.89 -16.70 -7.57
CA LEU A 804 9.97 -17.83 -7.71
C LEU A 804 8.55 -17.28 -7.80
N ILE A 805 7.88 -17.50 -8.95
CA ILE A 805 6.49 -17.13 -9.16
C ILE A 805 5.65 -18.41 -9.06
N ASP A 806 4.90 -18.59 -7.98
CA ASP A 806 4.18 -19.85 -7.66
C ASP A 806 3.08 -19.62 -6.57
N ASP A 807 2.58 -20.66 -5.90
CA ASP A 807 1.49 -20.57 -4.88
C ASP A 807 1.90 -20.00 -3.50
N GLY A 808 3.11 -19.45 -3.39
CA GLY A 808 3.74 -19.07 -2.13
C GLY A 808 4.74 -20.11 -1.61
N VAL A 809 5.35 -19.87 -0.45
CA VAL A 809 6.33 -20.77 0.17
C VAL A 809 6.16 -20.81 1.68
N GLU A 810 6.11 -22.01 2.24
CA GLU A 810 6.09 -22.23 3.69
C GLU A 810 7.46 -21.92 4.33
N ILE A 811 7.61 -20.70 4.87
CA ILE A 811 8.90 -20.21 5.41
C ILE A 811 9.30 -20.84 6.74
N THR A 812 8.39 -21.51 7.44
CA THR A 812 8.71 -22.29 8.65
C THR A 812 9.44 -23.60 8.34
N ASN A 813 9.54 -23.98 7.06
CA ASN A 813 10.42 -25.06 6.62
C ASN A 813 11.88 -24.69 6.88
N ARG A 814 12.55 -25.44 7.78
CA ARG A 814 13.96 -25.23 8.18
C ARG A 814 14.94 -25.18 7.01
N ASN A 815 14.67 -25.87 5.91
CA ASN A 815 15.51 -25.86 4.70
C ASN A 815 15.46 -24.50 3.97
N LEU A 816 14.37 -23.74 4.15
CA LEU A 816 14.04 -22.51 3.43
C LEU A 816 14.16 -21.24 4.29
N THR A 817 14.08 -21.36 5.62
CA THR A 817 14.15 -20.26 6.63
C THR A 817 15.35 -19.27 6.47
N ASN A 818 16.45 -19.68 5.83
CA ASN A 818 17.62 -18.81 5.55
C ASN A 818 17.84 -18.52 4.06
N ARG A 819 16.96 -19.03 3.19
CA ARG A 819 17.06 -18.98 1.72
C ARG A 819 15.98 -18.07 1.12
N ILE A 820 14.76 -18.09 1.66
CA ILE A 820 13.76 -17.04 1.40
C ILE A 820 14.22 -15.78 2.11
N TYR A 821 14.24 -14.62 1.44
CA TYR A 821 14.69 -13.36 2.04
C TYR A 821 13.62 -12.26 2.07
N ASN A 822 12.66 -12.30 1.16
CA ASN A 822 11.47 -11.44 1.11
C ASN A 822 10.48 -12.05 0.09
N GLY A 823 9.33 -11.39 -0.12
CA GLY A 823 8.38 -11.77 -1.15
C GLY A 823 7.31 -10.71 -1.39
N TRP A 824 6.37 -11.04 -2.25
CA TRP A 824 5.22 -10.23 -2.62
C TRP A 824 4.03 -11.15 -2.88
N THR A 825 2.82 -10.65 -2.72
CA THR A 825 1.60 -11.37 -3.09
C THR A 825 0.82 -10.59 -4.13
N CYS A 826 0.49 -11.27 -5.22
CA CYS A 826 -0.38 -10.81 -6.31
C CYS A 826 -1.75 -11.51 -6.25
N ASP A 827 -2.01 -12.22 -5.15
CA ASP A 827 -3.25 -12.90 -4.80
C ASP A 827 -4.33 -11.88 -4.40
N THR A 828 -5.58 -12.06 -4.85
CA THR A 828 -6.72 -11.17 -4.53
C THR A 828 -7.13 -11.22 -3.05
N GLY A 829 -6.69 -12.24 -2.32
CA GLY A 829 -6.94 -12.43 -0.90
C GLY A 829 -7.92 -13.54 -0.58
N TYR A 830 -8.43 -13.50 0.65
CA TYR A 830 -9.54 -14.35 1.09
C TYR A 830 -10.88 -13.72 0.71
N GLU A 831 -11.81 -14.57 0.27
CA GLU A 831 -13.22 -14.24 0.08
C GLU A 831 -14.04 -15.02 1.11
N GLY A 832 -15.07 -14.40 1.69
CA GLY A 832 -15.91 -15.01 2.72
C GLY A 832 -15.33 -14.96 4.13
N ASP A 833 -16.12 -15.47 5.07
CA ASP A 833 -15.80 -15.68 6.48
C ASP A 833 -15.38 -14.40 7.23
N GLY A 834 -15.67 -13.20 6.73
CA GLY A 834 -15.23 -11.92 7.31
C GLY A 834 -13.75 -11.59 7.04
N LEU A 835 -13.13 -12.30 6.09
CA LEU A 835 -11.71 -12.19 5.72
C LEU A 835 -11.48 -11.29 4.48
N GLU A 836 -12.53 -10.64 3.98
CA GLU A 836 -12.48 -9.78 2.80
C GLU A 836 -11.43 -8.67 2.94
N GLY A 837 -10.65 -8.44 1.87
CA GLY A 837 -9.55 -7.47 1.87
C GLY A 837 -8.27 -7.94 2.59
N ILE A 838 -8.20 -9.21 3.04
CA ILE A 838 -6.98 -9.81 3.59
C ILE A 838 -6.24 -10.56 2.47
N PRO A 839 -5.14 -10.02 1.92
CA PRO A 839 -4.29 -10.76 0.98
C PRO A 839 -3.70 -12.03 1.60
N ARG A 840 -3.70 -13.14 0.84
CA ARG A 840 -2.98 -14.37 1.21
C ARG A 840 -1.47 -14.11 1.15
N PRO A 841 -0.69 -14.41 2.20
CA PRO A 841 0.70 -14.01 2.27
C PRO A 841 1.59 -14.91 1.41
N TYR A 842 2.70 -14.38 0.91
CA TYR A 842 3.70 -15.17 0.17
C TYR A 842 4.37 -16.25 1.05
N THR A 843 4.22 -16.14 2.37
CA THR A 843 4.81 -16.99 3.41
C THR A 843 4.02 -18.28 3.69
N SER A 844 2.94 -18.51 2.95
CA SER A 844 2.12 -19.73 3.00
C SER A 844 1.84 -20.25 1.58
N SER A 845 1.98 -21.56 1.39
CA SER A 845 1.83 -22.27 0.11
C SER A 845 0.58 -23.15 0.18
N GLU A 846 -0.43 -22.84 -0.62
CA GLU A 846 -1.79 -23.40 -0.48
C GLU A 846 -1.89 -24.88 -0.88
N THR A 847 -1.12 -25.27 -1.89
CA THR A 847 -1.04 -26.64 -2.43
C THR A 847 0.29 -27.33 -2.09
N GLN A 848 1.17 -26.64 -1.36
CA GLN A 848 2.58 -27.01 -1.12
C GLN A 848 3.44 -27.12 -2.40
N HIS A 849 2.97 -26.56 -3.52
CA HIS A 849 3.69 -26.61 -4.80
C HIS A 849 4.93 -25.70 -4.78
N GLY A 850 4.74 -24.39 -4.54
CA GLY A 850 5.83 -23.42 -4.48
C GLY A 850 6.84 -23.71 -3.38
N THR A 851 6.39 -24.25 -2.23
CA THR A 851 7.30 -24.78 -1.19
C THR A 851 8.22 -25.88 -1.72
N PHE A 852 7.65 -26.83 -2.48
CA PHE A 852 8.43 -27.91 -3.08
C PHE A 852 9.37 -27.38 -4.18
N MET A 853 8.92 -26.44 -5.02
CA MET A 853 9.75 -25.78 -6.04
C MET A 853 10.93 -25.04 -5.40
N ALA A 854 10.69 -24.25 -4.35
CA ALA A 854 11.73 -23.55 -3.59
C ALA A 854 12.76 -24.52 -2.99
N SER A 855 12.30 -25.63 -2.38
CA SER A 855 13.20 -26.65 -1.82
C SER A 855 14.00 -27.38 -2.91
N THR A 856 13.41 -27.58 -4.10
CA THR A 856 14.06 -28.20 -5.26
C THR A 856 15.15 -27.30 -5.84
N ILE A 857 14.90 -25.99 -5.92
CA ILE A 857 15.91 -24.97 -6.29
C ILE A 857 17.07 -24.97 -5.29
N CYS A 858 16.77 -24.90 -3.99
CA CYS A 858 17.79 -24.87 -2.93
C CYS A 858 18.54 -26.20 -2.73
N ARG A 859 17.97 -27.33 -3.14
CA ARG A 859 18.67 -28.64 -3.17
C ARG A 859 19.88 -28.60 -4.10
N ILE A 860 19.77 -27.90 -5.23
CA ILE A 860 20.83 -27.81 -6.25
C ILE A 860 21.76 -26.61 -5.99
N CYS A 861 21.22 -25.43 -5.68
CA CYS A 861 22.00 -24.27 -5.29
C CYS A 861 21.70 -23.86 -3.83
N PRO A 862 22.42 -24.40 -2.84
CA PRO A 862 22.12 -24.13 -1.43
C PRO A 862 22.37 -22.66 -1.06
N LYS A 863 23.35 -21.99 -1.67
CA LYS A 863 23.60 -20.55 -1.42
C LYS A 863 22.63 -19.60 -2.17
N ALA A 864 21.63 -20.12 -2.91
CA ALA A 864 20.64 -19.26 -3.58
C ALA A 864 19.77 -18.46 -2.59
N LYS A 865 19.30 -17.30 -3.04
CA LYS A 865 18.33 -16.46 -2.33
C LYS A 865 17.06 -16.30 -3.15
N ILE A 866 15.93 -16.69 -2.57
CA ILE A 866 14.64 -16.69 -3.25
C ILE A 866 13.80 -15.52 -2.77
N PHE A 867 13.24 -14.78 -3.73
CA PHE A 867 12.12 -13.86 -3.55
C PHE A 867 10.87 -14.54 -4.09
N VAL A 868 9.80 -14.59 -3.29
CA VAL A 868 8.58 -15.32 -3.66
C VAL A 868 7.52 -14.34 -4.15
N PHE A 869 6.99 -14.53 -5.35
CA PHE A 869 5.76 -13.90 -5.81
C PHE A 869 4.63 -14.93 -5.72
N ARG A 870 3.68 -14.72 -4.81
CA ARG A 870 2.49 -15.58 -4.71
C ARG A 870 1.44 -15.19 -5.75
N LEU A 871 0.91 -16.20 -6.44
CA LEU A 871 -0.22 -16.15 -7.36
C LEU A 871 -1.55 -16.56 -6.70
N ASP A 872 -2.67 -16.18 -7.32
CA ASP A 872 -4.00 -16.71 -6.99
C ASP A 872 -4.09 -18.20 -7.30
N VAL A 873 -4.51 -19.01 -6.34
CA VAL A 873 -4.84 -20.43 -6.56
C VAL A 873 -6.35 -20.60 -6.78
N VAL A 874 -6.72 -21.13 -7.94
CA VAL A 874 -8.09 -21.53 -8.28
C VAL A 874 -8.24 -23.04 -8.13
N SER A 875 -8.97 -23.47 -7.10
CA SER A 875 -9.22 -24.89 -6.78
C SER A 875 -10.65 -25.30 -7.07
N THR A 876 -10.91 -25.85 -8.27
CA THR A 876 -12.22 -26.43 -8.61
C THR A 876 -12.30 -27.90 -8.18
N PRO A 877 -13.37 -28.35 -7.50
CA PRO A 877 -13.55 -29.77 -7.16
C PRO A 877 -13.41 -30.70 -8.37
N GLY A 878 -12.60 -31.76 -8.23
CA GLY A 878 -12.34 -32.73 -9.30
C GLY A 878 -11.37 -32.27 -10.39
N LYS A 879 -10.82 -31.05 -10.33
CA LYS A 879 -9.77 -30.56 -11.25
C LYS A 879 -8.47 -30.28 -10.49
N ARG A 880 -7.34 -30.25 -11.22
CA ARG A 880 -6.05 -29.76 -10.68
C ARG A 880 -6.18 -28.26 -10.40
N ALA A 881 -5.61 -27.81 -9.27
CA ALA A 881 -5.50 -26.39 -8.97
C ALA A 881 -4.64 -25.67 -10.03
N HIS A 882 -5.00 -24.43 -10.36
CA HIS A 882 -4.35 -23.64 -11.41
C HIS A 882 -4.31 -22.16 -11.03
N PHE A 883 -3.48 -21.37 -11.73
CA PHE A 883 -3.26 -19.96 -11.43
C PHE A 883 -4.10 -19.01 -12.29
N THR A 884 -4.44 -17.82 -11.78
CA THR A 884 -5.10 -16.77 -12.58
C THR A 884 -4.10 -16.07 -13.50
N ALA A 885 -4.54 -15.69 -14.71
CA ALA A 885 -3.70 -14.92 -15.63
C ALA A 885 -3.38 -13.52 -15.07
N LYS A 886 -4.33 -12.87 -14.37
CA LYS A 886 -4.12 -11.56 -13.72
C LYS A 886 -2.94 -11.61 -12.75
N SER A 887 -2.99 -12.49 -11.75
CA SER A 887 -1.93 -12.56 -10.74
C SER A 887 -0.57 -12.93 -11.35
N ALA A 888 -0.56 -13.78 -12.38
CA ALA A 888 0.64 -14.13 -13.13
C ALA A 888 1.24 -12.92 -13.88
N ALA A 889 0.42 -12.13 -14.56
CA ALA A 889 0.84 -10.89 -15.22
C ALA A 889 1.36 -9.86 -14.20
N ASP A 890 0.62 -9.64 -13.12
CA ASP A 890 0.99 -8.71 -12.04
C ASP A 890 2.32 -9.12 -11.36
N ALA A 891 2.51 -10.42 -11.13
CA ALA A 891 3.76 -10.96 -10.58
C ALA A 891 4.94 -10.78 -11.53
N LEU A 892 4.77 -11.07 -12.83
CA LEU A 892 5.87 -10.92 -13.79
C LEU A 892 6.21 -9.44 -14.02
N GLU A 893 5.21 -8.55 -14.15
CA GLU A 893 5.42 -7.09 -14.20
C GLU A 893 6.29 -6.58 -13.05
N LEU A 894 6.03 -7.06 -11.83
CA LEU A 894 6.80 -6.70 -10.64
C LEU A 894 8.17 -7.37 -10.61
N ALA A 895 8.30 -8.61 -11.08
CA ALA A 895 9.57 -9.34 -11.12
C ALA A 895 10.58 -8.71 -12.09
N ILE A 896 10.13 -8.23 -13.25
CA ILE A 896 10.99 -7.68 -14.31
C ILE A 896 11.38 -6.20 -14.10
N ASP A 897 11.14 -5.65 -12.90
CA ASP A 897 11.60 -4.31 -12.53
C ASP A 897 13.15 -4.29 -12.41
N PRO A 898 13.87 -3.47 -13.22
CA PRO A 898 15.33 -3.35 -13.16
C PRO A 898 15.89 -2.93 -11.79
N LYS A 899 15.05 -2.39 -10.89
CA LYS A 899 15.45 -2.09 -9.49
C LYS A 899 15.59 -3.36 -8.65
N ARG A 900 14.80 -4.41 -8.90
CA ARG A 900 14.86 -5.68 -8.15
C ARG A 900 16.08 -6.52 -8.52
N LYS A 901 16.54 -6.46 -9.78
CA LYS A 901 17.77 -7.10 -10.27
C LYS A 901 17.84 -8.60 -9.96
N PHE A 902 16.83 -9.39 -10.33
CA PHE A 902 16.94 -10.85 -10.24
C PHE A 902 17.90 -11.40 -11.30
N ASP A 903 18.58 -12.49 -10.98
CA ASP A 903 19.41 -13.22 -11.96
C ASP A 903 18.57 -14.24 -12.73
N ILE A 904 17.53 -14.78 -12.08
CA ILE A 904 16.67 -15.85 -12.59
C ILE A 904 15.20 -15.57 -12.20
N ILE A 905 14.27 -15.85 -13.11
CA ILE A 905 12.83 -15.97 -12.83
C ILE A 905 12.40 -17.41 -13.14
N SER A 906 11.74 -18.07 -12.17
CA SER A 906 11.21 -19.43 -12.29
C SER A 906 9.68 -19.41 -12.24
N MET A 907 9.05 -19.91 -13.31
CA MET A 907 7.61 -20.03 -13.50
C MET A 907 7.27 -21.51 -13.73
N SER A 908 7.20 -22.28 -12.65
CA SER A 908 7.12 -23.75 -12.70
C SER A 908 5.68 -24.24 -12.94
N TRP A 909 4.97 -23.62 -13.88
CA TRP A 909 3.54 -23.85 -14.15
C TRP A 909 3.15 -23.39 -15.56
N THR A 910 1.92 -23.71 -15.97
CA THR A 910 1.31 -23.24 -17.23
C THR A 910 -0.17 -22.87 -17.04
N ILE A 911 -0.64 -21.85 -17.76
CA ILE A 911 -2.04 -21.39 -17.82
C ILE A 911 -2.52 -21.51 -19.27
N ALA A 912 -3.64 -22.20 -19.51
CA ALA A 912 -4.23 -22.30 -20.85
C ALA A 912 -5.02 -21.02 -21.23
N LYS A 913 -4.84 -20.54 -22.45
CA LYS A 913 -5.59 -19.40 -23.01
C LYS A 913 -7.05 -19.78 -23.28
N ASN A 914 -7.95 -18.89 -22.90
CA ASN A 914 -9.38 -18.91 -23.16
C ASN A 914 -9.90 -17.46 -23.23
N ASP A 915 -11.15 -17.28 -23.65
CA ASP A 915 -11.71 -15.94 -23.89
C ASP A 915 -11.71 -15.08 -22.62
N GLN A 916 -12.00 -15.70 -21.47
CA GLN A 916 -12.15 -15.03 -20.18
C GLN A 916 -10.82 -14.54 -19.57
N ASN A 917 -9.68 -15.16 -19.93
CA ASN A 917 -8.34 -14.77 -19.45
C ASN A 917 -7.44 -14.13 -20.53
N SER A 918 -7.96 -13.94 -21.74
CA SER A 918 -7.26 -13.40 -22.91
C SER A 918 -6.46 -12.12 -22.62
N VAL A 919 -7.11 -11.09 -22.08
CA VAL A 919 -6.52 -9.76 -21.81
C VAL A 919 -5.32 -9.84 -20.85
N ASP A 920 -5.43 -10.62 -19.77
CA ASP A 920 -4.33 -10.77 -18.82
C ASP A 920 -3.20 -11.67 -19.34
N LEU A 921 -3.51 -12.64 -20.22
CA LEU A 921 -2.46 -13.39 -20.91
C LEU A 921 -1.73 -12.54 -21.95
N ASP A 922 -2.39 -11.59 -22.59
CA ASP A 922 -1.76 -10.64 -23.51
C ASP A 922 -0.88 -9.65 -22.72
N ARG A 923 -1.30 -9.22 -21.52
CA ARG A 923 -0.42 -8.50 -20.56
C ARG A 923 0.80 -9.34 -20.16
N LEU A 924 0.59 -10.62 -19.80
CA LEU A 924 1.67 -11.55 -19.45
C LEU A 924 2.64 -11.74 -20.62
N GLN A 925 2.16 -11.82 -21.87
CA GLN A 925 2.97 -11.92 -23.07
C GLN A 925 3.81 -10.65 -23.31
N VAL A 926 3.25 -9.45 -23.09
CA VAL A 926 4.00 -8.19 -23.16
C VAL A 926 5.08 -8.14 -22.07
N ALA A 927 4.78 -8.60 -20.85
CA ALA A 927 5.76 -8.68 -19.76
C ALA A 927 6.88 -9.72 -20.04
N LEU A 928 6.55 -10.90 -20.57
CA LEU A 928 7.51 -11.92 -21.00
C LEU A 928 8.43 -11.40 -22.10
N LYS A 929 7.87 -10.79 -23.15
CA LYS A 929 8.66 -10.20 -24.23
C LYS A 929 9.60 -9.12 -23.71
N LYS A 930 9.09 -8.18 -22.90
CA LYS A 930 9.92 -7.15 -22.25
C LYS A 930 11.07 -7.77 -21.43
N ALA A 931 10.81 -8.88 -20.72
CA ALA A 931 11.85 -9.59 -19.99
C ALA A 931 12.95 -10.11 -20.92
N CYS A 932 12.58 -10.81 -22.00
CA CYS A 932 13.50 -11.32 -23.01
C CYS A 932 14.28 -10.20 -23.73
N ASP A 933 13.60 -9.14 -24.19
CA ASP A 933 14.20 -7.96 -24.83
C ASP A 933 15.28 -7.31 -23.95
N THR A 934 15.12 -7.35 -22.61
CA THR A 934 16.13 -6.81 -21.68
C THR A 934 17.34 -7.72 -21.43
N ASN A 935 17.31 -9.00 -21.86
CA ASN A 935 18.44 -9.93 -22.01
C ASN A 935 19.42 -10.09 -20.80
N HIS A 936 18.98 -9.76 -19.58
CA HIS A 936 19.81 -9.78 -18.35
C HIS A 936 19.25 -10.66 -17.22
N VAL A 937 18.16 -11.39 -17.48
CA VAL A 937 17.52 -12.32 -16.53
C VAL A 937 17.24 -13.63 -17.25
N LEU A 938 17.54 -14.76 -16.59
CA LEU A 938 17.21 -16.08 -17.13
C LEU A 938 15.77 -16.47 -16.80
N LEU A 939 14.94 -16.67 -17.82
CA LEU A 939 13.51 -16.99 -17.68
C LEU A 939 13.30 -18.49 -17.86
N PHE A 940 12.82 -19.19 -16.82
CA PHE A 940 12.55 -20.63 -16.86
C PHE A 940 11.04 -20.92 -16.74
N CYS A 941 10.51 -21.78 -17.62
CA CYS A 941 9.14 -22.27 -17.52
C CYS A 941 9.01 -23.79 -17.70
N ALA A 942 7.88 -24.33 -17.24
CA ALA A 942 7.50 -25.71 -17.48
C ALA A 942 6.88 -25.90 -18.87
N SER A 943 7.12 -27.05 -19.50
CA SER A 943 6.23 -27.57 -20.54
C SER A 943 4.84 -27.90 -19.96
N PRO A 944 3.76 -27.80 -20.74
CA PRO A 944 2.45 -28.25 -20.31
C PRO A 944 2.43 -29.78 -20.20
N ASP A 945 2.21 -30.32 -18.99
CA ASP A 945 2.10 -31.77 -18.72
C ASP A 945 0.76 -32.38 -19.24
N GLY A 946 0.36 -32.03 -20.47
CA GLY A 946 -0.93 -32.39 -21.09
C GLY A 946 -0.88 -33.59 -22.05
N GLY A 947 0.29 -34.16 -22.32
CA GLY A 947 0.51 -35.17 -23.36
C GLY A 947 1.13 -34.61 -24.63
N GLU A 948 1.32 -35.48 -25.63
CA GLU A 948 1.80 -35.08 -26.95
C GLU A 948 0.71 -34.33 -27.72
N MET A 949 1.04 -33.14 -28.23
CA MET A 949 0.09 -32.20 -28.85
C MET A 949 0.77 -31.39 -29.95
N ALA A 950 0.02 -30.89 -30.93
CA ALA A 950 0.60 -30.11 -32.01
C ALA A 950 1.17 -28.77 -31.49
N LYS A 951 2.24 -28.27 -32.11
CA LYS A 951 2.89 -27.00 -31.74
C LYS A 951 1.92 -25.85 -31.46
N ALA A 952 0.98 -25.59 -32.37
CA ALA A 952 -0.02 -24.53 -32.22
C ALA A 952 -1.02 -24.76 -31.06
N GLN A 953 -1.19 -26.00 -30.59
CA GLN A 953 -1.97 -26.30 -29.38
C GLN A 953 -1.15 -26.05 -28.11
N ALA A 954 0.12 -26.45 -28.12
CA ALA A 954 1.05 -26.19 -27.02
C ALA A 954 1.27 -24.67 -26.82
N GLU A 955 1.28 -23.90 -27.90
CA GLU A 955 1.43 -22.43 -27.88
C GLU A 955 0.26 -21.69 -27.21
N ASN A 956 -0.86 -22.37 -26.90
CA ASN A 956 -1.94 -21.80 -26.08
C ASN A 956 -1.67 -21.86 -24.56
N PHE A 957 -0.57 -22.48 -24.11
CA PHE A 957 -0.21 -22.59 -22.70
C PHE A 957 0.88 -21.57 -22.32
N TYR A 958 0.54 -20.55 -21.53
CA TYR A 958 1.46 -19.48 -21.10
C TYR A 958 2.11 -19.80 -19.75
N PRO A 959 3.37 -19.39 -19.49
CA PRO A 959 4.24 -18.56 -20.32
C PRO A 959 4.88 -19.30 -21.51
N TYR A 960 4.83 -20.63 -21.51
CA TYR A 960 5.49 -21.52 -22.48
C TYR A 960 5.21 -21.16 -23.96
N GLY A 961 4.01 -20.71 -24.30
CA GLY A 961 3.59 -20.32 -25.65
C GLY A 961 4.22 -19.02 -26.18
N CYS A 962 4.93 -18.27 -25.32
CA CYS A 962 5.73 -17.14 -25.77
C CYS A 962 6.86 -17.63 -26.70
N ASN A 963 6.78 -17.24 -27.97
CA ASN A 963 7.79 -17.58 -28.98
C ASN A 963 8.93 -16.57 -28.99
N ASP A 964 9.70 -16.58 -27.90
CA ASP A 964 10.90 -15.78 -27.73
C ASP A 964 12.11 -16.68 -27.38
N ALA A 965 13.27 -16.38 -27.95
CA ALA A 965 14.51 -17.11 -27.73
C ALA A 965 15.08 -16.92 -26.29
N GLY A 966 14.62 -15.93 -25.53
CA GLY A 966 15.03 -15.71 -24.14
C GLY A 966 14.45 -16.70 -23.12
N LEU A 967 13.35 -17.40 -23.45
CA LEU A 967 12.59 -18.24 -22.51
C LEU A 967 13.03 -19.72 -22.57
N PHE A 968 13.52 -20.27 -21.46
CA PHE A 968 13.97 -21.66 -21.33
C PHE A 968 12.77 -22.59 -21.05
N LYS A 969 12.37 -23.39 -22.04
CA LYS A 969 11.21 -24.31 -21.96
C LYS A 969 11.65 -25.70 -21.50
N ILE A 970 11.25 -26.11 -20.29
CA ILE A 970 11.78 -27.30 -19.61
C ILE A 970 10.74 -28.43 -19.51
N ALA A 971 11.11 -29.63 -19.98
CA ALA A 971 10.31 -30.86 -19.86
C ALA A 971 10.83 -31.80 -18.75
N ALA A 972 9.93 -32.59 -18.16
CA ALA A 972 10.30 -33.67 -17.23
C ALA A 972 10.85 -34.92 -17.93
N ALA A 973 11.86 -35.54 -17.31
CA ALA A 973 12.45 -36.81 -17.70
C ALA A 973 12.52 -37.83 -16.54
N THR A 974 12.72 -39.09 -16.91
CA THR A 974 12.89 -40.27 -16.02
C THR A 974 14.31 -40.43 -15.50
N VAL A 975 14.54 -41.44 -14.63
CA VAL A 975 15.87 -41.79 -14.10
C VAL A 975 16.89 -42.14 -15.19
N ASP A 976 16.43 -42.66 -16.33
CA ASP A 976 17.26 -43.06 -17.48
C ASP A 976 17.39 -41.93 -18.54
N GLY A 977 16.98 -40.69 -18.21
CA GLY A 977 17.08 -39.51 -19.08
C GLY A 977 15.99 -39.37 -20.16
N ILE A 978 15.10 -40.36 -20.29
CA ILE A 978 14.01 -40.38 -21.26
C ILE A 978 12.89 -39.42 -20.83
N ARG A 979 12.39 -38.59 -21.75
CA ARG A 979 11.29 -37.63 -21.52
C ARG A 979 9.99 -38.34 -21.14
N ILE A 980 9.23 -37.80 -20.19
CA ILE A 980 7.91 -38.35 -19.87
C ILE A 980 6.91 -38.03 -21.00
N PRO A 981 6.04 -38.97 -21.43
CA PRO A 981 5.07 -38.70 -22.50
C PRO A 981 4.10 -37.54 -22.22
N MET A 982 3.91 -37.18 -20.95
CA MET A 982 3.05 -36.05 -20.55
C MET A 982 3.61 -34.68 -20.96
N ALA A 983 4.93 -34.52 -21.12
CA ALA A 983 5.56 -33.21 -21.29
C ALA A 983 5.53 -32.66 -22.73
N GLY A 984 5.00 -33.42 -23.69
CA GLY A 984 5.05 -33.11 -25.14
C GLY A 984 6.48 -33.12 -25.71
N SER A 985 6.62 -32.95 -27.03
CA SER A 985 7.92 -33.01 -27.75
C SER A 985 8.55 -31.64 -28.06
N HIS A 986 7.99 -30.54 -27.55
CA HIS A 986 8.29 -29.18 -27.98
C HIS A 986 9.01 -28.33 -26.91
N HIS A 987 10.13 -28.86 -26.40
CA HIS A 987 10.91 -28.28 -25.30
C HIS A 987 12.36 -27.95 -25.68
N ASP A 988 12.99 -27.04 -24.93
CA ASP A 988 14.40 -26.68 -25.14
C ASP A 988 15.36 -27.69 -24.51
N TYR A 989 15.01 -28.19 -23.31
CA TYR A 989 15.83 -29.04 -22.45
C TYR A 989 14.94 -29.94 -21.59
N SER A 990 15.42 -31.12 -21.21
CA SER A 990 14.77 -31.96 -20.20
C SER A 990 15.68 -32.23 -19.00
N LEU A 991 15.06 -32.35 -17.82
CA LEU A 991 15.71 -32.60 -16.53
C LEU A 991 14.86 -33.60 -15.71
N PRO A 992 15.41 -34.23 -14.65
CA PRO A 992 14.64 -35.14 -13.81
C PRO A 992 13.33 -34.51 -13.30
N GLY A 993 12.20 -35.14 -13.62
CA GLY A 993 10.87 -34.66 -13.25
C GLY A 993 9.85 -35.78 -13.07
N HIS A 994 10.32 -37.01 -12.90
CA HIS A 994 9.52 -38.21 -12.66
C HIS A 994 10.01 -38.88 -11.38
N GLU A 995 9.11 -39.17 -10.45
CA GLU A 995 9.41 -39.83 -9.17
C GLU A 995 10.58 -39.17 -8.39
N VAL A 996 10.47 -37.86 -8.15
CA VAL A 996 11.46 -37.08 -7.40
C VAL A 996 11.07 -37.02 -5.91
N GLU A 997 11.99 -37.41 -5.02
CA GLU A 997 11.81 -37.42 -3.55
C GLU A 997 11.60 -36.00 -2.96
N ASP A 998 10.46 -35.77 -2.30
CA ASP A 998 10.19 -34.60 -1.46
C ASP A 998 10.85 -34.73 -0.08
N THR A 999 12.12 -34.31 -0.02
CA THR A 999 12.97 -34.38 1.17
C THR A 999 12.42 -33.65 2.41
N ASN A 1000 11.40 -32.82 2.26
CA ASN A 1000 10.79 -32.09 3.37
C ASN A 1000 9.86 -32.99 4.21
N GLN A 1001 9.23 -34.02 3.62
CA GLN A 1001 8.33 -34.92 4.34
C GLN A 1001 9.08 -35.85 5.31
N SER A 1002 10.29 -36.28 4.94
CA SER A 1002 11.12 -37.20 5.74
C SER A 1002 11.53 -36.66 7.12
N ALA A 1003 11.44 -35.34 7.34
CA ALA A 1003 11.77 -34.70 8.61
C ALA A 1003 10.61 -34.69 9.64
N ALA A 1004 9.41 -35.14 9.25
CA ALA A 1004 8.25 -35.17 10.16
C ALA A 1004 8.26 -36.38 11.10
N ASN A 1005 8.64 -37.57 10.60
CA ASN A 1005 8.53 -38.84 11.32
C ASN A 1005 9.77 -39.15 12.20
N GLY A 1006 10.35 -38.13 12.83
CA GLY A 1006 11.59 -38.23 13.62
C GLY A 1006 11.40 -38.64 15.09
N VAL A 1007 10.40 -39.46 15.43
CA VAL A 1007 10.09 -39.88 16.81
C VAL A 1007 9.60 -41.34 16.85
N SER A 1008 9.95 -42.05 17.93
CA SER A 1008 9.50 -43.41 18.30
C SER A 1008 9.83 -44.54 17.31
N ASP A 1009 10.95 -45.19 17.58
CA ASP A 1009 11.12 -46.63 17.37
C ASP A 1009 9.97 -47.42 18.04
N GLY A 1010 9.56 -48.54 17.45
CA GLY A 1010 8.74 -49.54 18.16
C GLY A 1010 7.20 -49.51 18.02
N GLN A 1011 6.60 -49.05 16.92
CA GLN A 1011 5.18 -49.39 16.63
C GLN A 1011 4.84 -49.48 15.14
N GLN A 1012 4.47 -50.69 14.68
CA GLN A 1012 4.00 -50.92 13.31
C GLN A 1012 2.54 -50.48 13.16
N ILE A 1013 2.34 -49.31 12.57
CA ILE A 1013 1.06 -48.84 12.02
C ILE A 1013 1.23 -48.82 10.49
N ALA A 1014 0.15 -49.09 9.74
CA ALA A 1014 0.25 -49.43 8.32
C ALA A 1014 0.61 -48.24 7.40
N ASP A 1015 1.90 -48.03 7.16
CA ASP A 1015 2.40 -47.22 6.06
C ASP A 1015 1.93 -47.77 4.71
N HIS A 1016 1.22 -46.97 3.89
CA HIS A 1016 1.26 -46.97 2.41
C HIS A 1016 0.31 -45.92 1.77
N GLU A 1017 0.37 -44.64 2.18
CA GLU A 1017 -0.27 -43.53 1.43
C GLU A 1017 0.67 -42.36 1.06
N ASN A 1018 1.87 -42.26 1.64
CA ASN A 1018 2.89 -41.28 1.25
C ASN A 1018 4.15 -41.97 0.73
N SER A 1019 4.37 -41.98 -0.59
CA SER A 1019 5.67 -42.32 -1.18
C SER A 1019 6.67 -41.17 -1.11
N GLY A 1020 6.19 -39.93 -0.93
CA GLY A 1020 6.98 -38.69 -1.04
C GLY A 1020 7.48 -38.39 -2.46
N LEU A 1021 7.12 -39.19 -3.47
CA LEU A 1021 7.58 -39.06 -4.84
C LEU A 1021 6.62 -38.16 -5.65
N LYS A 1022 7.16 -37.16 -6.34
CA LYS A 1022 6.40 -36.22 -7.19
C LYS A 1022 6.86 -36.28 -8.64
N THR A 1023 5.93 -36.01 -9.57
CA THR A 1023 6.15 -36.03 -11.03
C THR A 1023 5.51 -34.79 -11.68
N GLY A 1024 6.20 -34.19 -12.65
CA GLY A 1024 5.73 -33.07 -13.47
C GLY A 1024 6.88 -32.19 -13.98
N SER A 1025 6.66 -31.52 -15.13
CA SER A 1025 7.66 -30.62 -15.73
C SER A 1025 8.02 -29.43 -14.84
N SER A 1026 7.13 -29.05 -13.90
CA SER A 1026 7.43 -28.05 -12.86
C SER A 1026 8.68 -28.36 -12.04
N ILE A 1027 8.86 -29.64 -11.68
CA ILE A 1027 10.02 -30.12 -10.90
C ILE A 1027 11.30 -29.95 -11.73
N ALA A 1028 11.25 -30.30 -13.00
CA ALA A 1028 12.35 -30.14 -13.94
C ALA A 1028 12.71 -28.65 -14.15
N THR A 1029 11.72 -27.76 -14.23
CA THR A 1029 11.92 -26.29 -14.25
C THR A 1029 12.63 -25.79 -12.99
N ALA A 1030 12.22 -26.25 -11.81
CA ALA A 1030 12.86 -25.90 -10.55
C ALA A 1030 14.31 -26.41 -10.45
N LEU A 1031 14.59 -27.63 -10.92
CA LEU A 1031 15.96 -28.14 -11.05
C LEU A 1031 16.80 -27.34 -12.06
N GLY A 1032 16.21 -26.95 -13.20
CA GLY A 1032 16.89 -26.15 -14.22
C GLY A 1032 17.29 -24.76 -13.72
N ALA A 1033 16.37 -24.08 -13.02
CA ALA A 1033 16.65 -22.82 -12.34
C ALA A 1033 17.70 -22.98 -11.22
N GLY A 1034 17.64 -24.07 -10.45
CA GLY A 1034 18.64 -24.41 -9.43
C GLY A 1034 20.03 -24.69 -10.01
N LEU A 1035 20.12 -25.39 -11.15
CA LEU A 1035 21.36 -25.66 -11.86
C LEU A 1035 21.98 -24.39 -12.44
N ALA A 1036 21.18 -23.54 -13.11
CA ALA A 1036 21.65 -22.24 -13.58
C ALA A 1036 22.14 -21.35 -12.43
N ALA A 1037 21.44 -21.36 -11.29
CA ALA A 1037 21.87 -20.64 -10.09
C ALA A 1037 23.20 -21.17 -9.54
N LEU A 1038 23.41 -22.49 -9.55
CA LEU A 1038 24.66 -23.12 -9.12
C LEU A 1038 25.82 -22.78 -10.06
N ILE A 1039 25.60 -22.75 -11.38
CA ILE A 1039 26.59 -22.35 -12.38
C ILE A 1039 27.03 -20.90 -12.16
N ILE A 1040 26.07 -19.96 -12.03
CA ILE A 1040 26.36 -18.55 -11.72
C ILE A 1040 27.10 -18.43 -10.37
N HIS A 1041 26.72 -19.23 -9.37
CA HIS A 1041 27.38 -19.22 -8.07
C HIS A 1041 28.83 -19.74 -8.13
N CYS A 1042 29.12 -20.79 -8.91
CA CYS A 1042 30.48 -21.28 -9.14
C CYS A 1042 31.35 -20.20 -9.81
N VAL A 1043 30.82 -19.51 -10.83
CA VAL A 1043 31.51 -18.36 -11.45
C VAL A 1043 31.74 -17.24 -10.45
N ARG A 1044 30.78 -16.94 -9.55
CA ARG A 1044 30.92 -15.93 -8.49
C ARG A 1044 32.02 -16.28 -7.50
N LEU A 1045 32.08 -17.54 -7.04
CA LEU A 1045 33.12 -18.04 -6.14
C LEU A 1045 34.51 -17.99 -6.80
N GLY A 1046 34.63 -18.47 -8.05
CA GLY A 1046 35.89 -18.44 -8.79
C GLY A 1046 36.42 -17.02 -9.02
N ALA A 1047 35.56 -16.10 -9.48
CA ALA A 1047 35.95 -14.72 -9.73
C ALA A 1047 36.36 -13.97 -8.45
N ALA A 1048 35.61 -14.15 -7.35
CA ALA A 1048 35.96 -13.54 -6.06
C ALA A 1048 37.29 -14.06 -5.48
N TYR A 1049 37.58 -15.36 -5.66
CA TYR A 1049 38.84 -15.98 -5.25
C TYR A 1049 40.03 -15.44 -6.06
N MET A 1050 39.95 -15.44 -7.40
CA MET A 1050 41.04 -14.87 -8.22
C MET A 1050 41.29 -13.37 -7.95
N HIS A 1051 40.25 -12.63 -7.55
CA HIS A 1051 40.39 -11.23 -7.16
C HIS A 1051 41.12 -11.03 -5.81
N SER A 1052 40.94 -11.93 -4.83
CA SER A 1052 41.66 -11.85 -3.56
C SER A 1052 43.13 -12.23 -3.73
N GLU A 1053 43.42 -13.30 -4.46
CA GLU A 1053 44.80 -13.75 -4.71
C GLU A 1053 45.66 -12.76 -5.51
N SER A 1054 45.07 -12.10 -6.52
CA SER A 1054 45.77 -11.06 -7.29
C SER A 1054 46.11 -9.82 -6.45
N HIS A 1055 45.32 -9.51 -5.41
CA HIS A 1055 45.64 -8.43 -4.47
C HIS A 1055 46.69 -8.85 -3.42
N SER A 1056 46.62 -10.08 -2.93
CA SER A 1056 47.61 -10.64 -1.99
C SER A 1056 49.02 -10.73 -2.63
N SER A 1057 49.10 -11.21 -3.88
CA SER A 1057 50.36 -11.33 -4.62
C SER A 1057 50.98 -9.98 -5.01
N ALA A 1058 50.20 -8.89 -5.07
CA ALA A 1058 50.73 -7.57 -5.38
C ALA A 1058 51.64 -6.99 -4.27
N ALA A 1059 51.59 -7.55 -3.05
CA ALA A 1059 52.39 -7.12 -1.92
C ALA A 1059 53.77 -7.81 -1.81
N VAL A 1060 54.05 -8.85 -2.62
CA VAL A 1060 55.30 -9.63 -2.56
C VAL A 1060 56.00 -9.64 -3.91
N THR A 1061 57.21 -9.08 -3.95
CA THR A 1061 57.98 -8.90 -5.18
C THR A 1061 58.49 -10.22 -5.78
N SER A 1062 58.32 -10.35 -7.09
CA SER A 1062 59.18 -11.13 -8.00
C SER A 1062 59.64 -12.52 -7.53
N ASN A 1063 58.85 -13.54 -7.87
CA ASN A 1063 59.40 -14.80 -8.38
C ASN A 1063 58.72 -15.15 -9.72
N GLU A 1064 59.47 -15.79 -10.61
CA GLU A 1064 59.03 -16.20 -11.95
C GLU A 1064 59.14 -17.72 -12.07
N GLY A 1065 58.05 -18.40 -12.44
CA GLY A 1065 58.02 -19.87 -12.47
C GLY A 1065 56.68 -20.48 -12.92
N SER A 1066 55.54 -20.01 -12.40
CA SER A 1066 54.23 -20.65 -12.64
C SER A 1066 53.14 -19.74 -13.25
N LYS A 1067 53.49 -18.51 -13.67
CA LYS A 1067 52.53 -17.41 -13.95
C LYS A 1067 51.64 -17.57 -15.21
N GLY A 1068 51.66 -18.71 -15.91
CA GLY A 1068 50.92 -18.89 -17.17
C GLY A 1068 49.41 -19.10 -17.00
N THR A 1069 49.01 -20.12 -16.25
CA THR A 1069 47.60 -20.52 -16.07
C THR A 1069 46.83 -19.60 -15.13
N GLU A 1070 47.43 -19.21 -14.00
CA GLU A 1070 46.79 -18.34 -12.99
C GLU A 1070 46.51 -16.93 -13.51
N ALA A 1071 47.41 -16.37 -14.33
CA ALA A 1071 47.16 -15.10 -15.02
C ALA A 1071 46.03 -15.22 -16.07
N THR A 1072 45.91 -16.39 -16.73
CA THR A 1072 44.80 -16.68 -17.66
C THR A 1072 43.45 -16.75 -16.92
N TYR A 1073 43.38 -17.45 -15.79
CA TYR A 1073 42.18 -17.47 -14.93
C TYR A 1073 41.83 -16.07 -14.40
N SER A 1074 42.83 -15.33 -13.91
CA SER A 1074 42.65 -13.96 -13.37
C SER A 1074 42.12 -12.98 -14.43
N ARG A 1075 42.50 -13.16 -15.70
CA ARG A 1075 42.03 -12.33 -16.82
C ARG A 1075 40.61 -12.67 -17.28
N LEU A 1076 40.18 -13.92 -17.17
CA LEU A 1076 38.92 -14.42 -17.74
C LEU A 1076 37.79 -14.61 -16.71
N LEU A 1077 38.10 -14.76 -15.41
CA LEU A 1077 37.10 -14.83 -14.33
C LEU A 1077 36.95 -13.48 -13.63
N GLY A 1078 36.50 -12.47 -14.39
CA GLY A 1078 36.19 -11.13 -13.90
C GLY A 1078 34.69 -10.83 -13.82
N LEU A 1079 34.35 -9.54 -13.67
CA LEU A 1079 32.96 -9.07 -13.67
C LEU A 1079 32.24 -9.29 -15.00
N GLU A 1080 32.96 -9.15 -16.10
CA GLU A 1080 32.42 -9.37 -17.44
C GLU A 1080 31.92 -10.81 -17.60
N ALA A 1081 32.66 -11.81 -17.09
CA ALA A 1081 32.22 -13.20 -17.04
C ALA A 1081 30.98 -13.41 -16.17
N LEU A 1082 30.84 -12.64 -15.07
CA LEU A 1082 29.67 -12.68 -14.19
C LEU A 1082 28.41 -12.04 -14.79
N ASP A 1083 28.57 -11.07 -15.68
CA ASP A 1083 27.46 -10.55 -16.51
C ASP A 1083 27.16 -11.53 -17.66
N GLN A 1084 28.20 -11.98 -18.37
CA GLN A 1084 28.10 -12.85 -19.54
C GLN A 1084 27.36 -14.16 -19.23
N ILE A 1085 27.67 -14.84 -18.12
CA ILE A 1085 27.02 -16.11 -17.73
C ILE A 1085 25.53 -15.96 -17.42
N LYS A 1086 25.06 -14.76 -17.05
CA LYS A 1086 23.65 -14.46 -16.78
C LYS A 1086 22.85 -14.16 -18.05
N ARG A 1087 23.50 -13.93 -19.19
CA ARG A 1087 22.83 -13.70 -20.47
C ARG A 1087 22.26 -15.04 -20.99
N PRO A 1088 20.98 -15.11 -21.38
CA PRO A 1088 20.37 -16.32 -21.98
C PRO A 1088 21.23 -17.01 -23.05
N ALA A 1089 21.85 -16.25 -23.96
CA ALA A 1089 22.70 -16.78 -25.02
C ALA A 1089 24.03 -17.43 -24.55
N HIS A 1090 24.51 -17.16 -23.33
CA HIS A 1090 25.66 -17.89 -22.75
C HIS A 1090 25.19 -19.13 -21.98
N MET A 1091 24.17 -19.00 -21.14
CA MET A 1091 23.61 -20.14 -20.40
C MET A 1091 23.08 -21.22 -21.34
N ARG A 1092 22.45 -20.86 -22.48
CA ARG A 1092 22.06 -21.83 -23.53
C ARG A 1092 23.25 -22.57 -24.14
N ARG A 1093 24.42 -21.92 -24.32
CA ARG A 1093 25.63 -22.61 -24.83
C ARG A 1093 26.18 -23.60 -23.79
N VAL A 1094 26.22 -23.22 -22.52
CA VAL A 1094 26.59 -24.12 -21.41
C VAL A 1094 25.64 -25.32 -21.32
N PHE A 1095 24.32 -25.09 -21.36
CA PHE A 1095 23.32 -26.17 -21.34
C PHE A 1095 23.39 -27.07 -22.57
N ASN A 1096 23.58 -26.51 -23.77
CA ASN A 1096 23.78 -27.31 -24.99
C ASN A 1096 25.04 -28.18 -24.92
N ARG A 1097 26.08 -27.74 -24.20
CA ARG A 1097 27.31 -28.53 -23.97
C ARG A 1097 27.14 -29.62 -22.90
N MET A 1098 26.03 -29.63 -22.17
CA MET A 1098 25.64 -30.66 -21.20
C MET A 1098 24.67 -31.70 -21.80
N ILE A 1099 24.32 -31.63 -23.08
CA ILE A 1099 23.54 -32.66 -23.78
C ILE A 1099 24.51 -33.65 -24.43
N SER A 1100 24.24 -34.95 -24.34
CA SER A 1100 25.00 -36.00 -25.04
C SER A 1100 24.41 -36.31 -26.41
N ASP A 1101 25.25 -36.74 -27.36
CA ASP A 1101 24.80 -37.16 -28.70
C ASP A 1101 23.73 -38.29 -28.63
N ASN A 1102 23.85 -39.17 -27.63
CA ASN A 1102 22.94 -40.28 -27.35
C ASN A 1102 21.56 -39.83 -26.82
N SER A 1103 21.45 -38.65 -26.23
CA SER A 1103 20.18 -38.09 -25.71
C SER A 1103 19.58 -37.00 -26.61
N SER A 1104 20.12 -36.83 -27.81
CA SER A 1104 19.85 -35.71 -28.73
C SER A 1104 18.37 -35.47 -29.07
N THR A 1105 17.50 -36.49 -29.02
CA THR A 1105 16.05 -36.37 -29.24
C THR A 1105 15.29 -35.80 -28.04
N ASP A 1106 15.64 -36.21 -26.82
CA ASP A 1106 14.97 -35.76 -25.58
C ASP A 1106 15.66 -34.57 -24.92
N ARG A 1107 16.89 -34.23 -25.36
CA ARG A 1107 17.66 -33.04 -24.97
C ARG A 1107 17.88 -32.94 -23.46
N PHE A 1108 18.22 -34.08 -22.86
CA PHE A 1108 18.45 -34.24 -21.43
C PHE A 1108 19.76 -33.57 -21.00
N ILE A 1109 19.74 -32.86 -19.87
CA ILE A 1109 20.93 -32.20 -19.31
C ILE A 1109 21.70 -33.17 -18.40
N GLU A 1110 22.82 -33.66 -18.90
CA GLU A 1110 23.75 -34.52 -18.17
C GLU A 1110 24.73 -33.73 -17.30
N VAL A 1111 24.78 -34.05 -16.00
CA VAL A 1111 25.65 -33.38 -15.02
C VAL A 1111 26.98 -34.11 -14.79
N TRP A 1112 27.19 -35.26 -15.44
CA TRP A 1112 28.28 -36.19 -15.15
C TRP A 1112 29.67 -35.59 -15.40
N GLU A 1113 29.89 -35.00 -16.58
CA GLU A 1113 31.22 -34.50 -17.02
C GLU A 1113 31.68 -33.27 -16.22
N PHE A 1114 30.74 -32.53 -15.62
CA PHE A 1114 31.00 -31.26 -14.94
C PHE A 1114 31.04 -31.40 -13.41
N PHE A 1115 30.09 -32.12 -12.83
CA PHE A 1115 29.87 -32.08 -11.38
C PHE A 1115 30.29 -33.35 -10.62
N ALA A 1116 30.38 -34.52 -11.27
CA ALA A 1116 30.66 -35.79 -10.58
C ALA A 1116 32.07 -35.83 -9.96
N GLY A 1117 33.10 -35.79 -10.80
CA GLY A 1117 34.50 -35.85 -10.34
C GLY A 1117 34.91 -34.66 -9.47
N CYS A 1118 34.42 -33.46 -9.82
CA CYS A 1118 34.65 -32.25 -9.03
C CYS A 1118 33.99 -32.36 -7.64
N GLY A 1119 32.75 -32.87 -7.56
CA GLY A 1119 32.04 -33.06 -6.30
C GLY A 1119 32.71 -34.06 -5.36
N ASP A 1120 33.21 -35.18 -5.88
CA ASP A 1120 33.93 -36.16 -5.05
C ASP A 1120 35.30 -35.66 -4.57
N GLU A 1121 36.03 -34.85 -5.36
CA GLU A 1121 37.28 -34.23 -4.91
C GLU A 1121 37.03 -33.10 -3.88
N LEU A 1122 36.07 -32.19 -4.12
CA LEU A 1122 35.68 -31.15 -3.17
C LEU A 1122 35.25 -31.74 -1.81
N LYS A 1123 34.60 -32.92 -1.83
CA LYS A 1123 34.19 -33.69 -0.65
C LYS A 1123 35.37 -34.36 0.06
N LYS A 1124 36.36 -34.85 -0.69
CA LYS A 1124 37.62 -35.40 -0.18
C LYS A 1124 38.48 -34.32 0.48
N GLN A 1125 38.68 -33.18 -0.18
CA GLN A 1125 39.36 -32.01 0.38
C GLN A 1125 38.61 -31.45 1.60
N GLY A 1126 37.28 -31.32 1.53
CA GLY A 1126 36.46 -30.86 2.66
C GLY A 1126 36.59 -31.72 3.93
N ARG A 1127 36.78 -33.04 3.77
CA ARG A 1127 37.10 -33.94 4.89
C ARG A 1127 38.50 -33.68 5.46
N GLN A 1128 39.51 -33.51 4.61
CA GLN A 1128 40.89 -33.18 5.04
C GLN A 1128 40.92 -31.86 5.82
N ILE A 1129 40.27 -30.82 5.29
CA ILE A 1129 40.11 -29.50 5.93
C ILE A 1129 39.42 -29.63 7.30
N LYS A 1130 38.34 -30.42 7.42
CA LYS A 1130 37.65 -30.62 8.70
C LYS A 1130 38.55 -31.33 9.72
N THR A 1131 39.31 -32.34 9.32
CA THR A 1131 40.25 -33.03 10.21
C THR A 1131 41.37 -32.07 10.66
N LEU A 1132 41.96 -31.31 9.73
CA LEU A 1132 42.99 -30.31 10.07
C LEU A 1132 42.47 -29.24 11.04
N LYS A 1133 41.23 -28.74 10.87
CA LYS A 1133 40.62 -27.79 11.82
C LYS A 1133 40.52 -28.37 13.24
N LEU A 1134 40.02 -29.60 13.39
CA LEU A 1134 39.93 -30.27 14.69
C LEU A 1134 41.33 -30.48 15.31
N ASN A 1135 42.30 -30.97 14.52
CA ASN A 1135 43.66 -31.15 14.99
C ASN A 1135 44.31 -29.81 15.43
N ILE A 1136 43.98 -28.68 14.78
CA ILE A 1136 44.45 -27.33 15.16
C ILE A 1136 43.77 -26.84 16.45
N GLU A 1137 42.50 -27.19 16.68
CA GLU A 1137 41.78 -26.90 17.91
C GLU A 1137 42.40 -27.69 19.08
N ASP A 1138 42.58 -29.00 18.93
CA ASP A 1138 43.26 -29.87 19.90
C ASP A 1138 44.71 -29.38 20.20
N ALA A 1139 45.49 -29.07 19.16
CA ALA A 1139 46.87 -28.61 19.28
C ALA A 1139 46.98 -27.24 19.99
N ARG A 1140 45.97 -26.38 19.87
CA ARG A 1140 45.89 -25.10 20.60
C ARG A 1140 45.55 -25.29 22.08
N GLU A 1141 44.69 -26.25 22.41
CA GLU A 1141 44.42 -26.60 23.82
C GLU A 1141 45.62 -27.26 24.51
N MET A 1142 46.53 -27.87 23.74
CA MET A 1142 47.75 -28.52 24.25
C MET A 1142 49.03 -27.66 24.16
N GLU A 1143 48.93 -26.38 23.79
CA GLU A 1143 50.07 -25.45 23.57
C GLU A 1143 51.17 -26.02 22.62
N ALA A 1144 50.78 -26.76 21.59
CA ALA A 1144 51.71 -27.44 20.71
C ALA A 1144 52.50 -26.46 19.79
N PRO A 1145 53.79 -26.70 19.52
CA PRO A 1145 54.67 -25.76 18.81
C PRO A 1145 54.48 -25.70 17.29
N ASP A 1146 53.64 -26.58 16.72
CA ASP A 1146 53.43 -26.80 15.28
C ASP A 1146 52.12 -26.18 14.74
N VAL A 1147 51.30 -25.57 15.59
CA VAL A 1147 50.02 -24.92 15.23
C VAL A 1147 50.15 -23.96 14.04
N ASP A 1148 51.23 -23.18 13.94
CA ASP A 1148 51.47 -22.23 12.85
C ASP A 1148 51.82 -22.91 11.51
N GLU A 1149 52.30 -24.15 11.52
CA GLU A 1149 52.52 -24.95 10.31
C GLU A 1149 51.22 -25.65 9.89
N MET A 1150 50.47 -26.19 10.85
CA MET A 1150 49.14 -26.76 10.61
C MET A 1150 48.16 -25.73 10.04
N VAL A 1151 48.20 -24.47 10.52
CA VAL A 1151 47.39 -23.36 9.98
C VAL A 1151 47.78 -23.02 8.53
N LYS A 1152 49.06 -23.12 8.16
CA LYS A 1152 49.51 -22.95 6.76
C LYS A 1152 49.07 -24.12 5.87
N GLU A 1153 49.11 -25.36 6.37
CA GLU A 1153 48.54 -26.50 5.63
C GLU A 1153 47.03 -26.33 5.45
N LEU A 1154 46.30 -25.92 6.49
CA LEU A 1154 44.87 -25.63 6.41
C LEU A 1154 44.56 -24.56 5.35
N GLN A 1155 45.34 -23.48 5.28
CA GLN A 1155 45.17 -22.46 4.25
C GLN A 1155 45.37 -23.07 2.86
N LYS A 1156 46.52 -23.71 2.62
CA LYS A 1156 46.82 -24.40 1.35
C LYS A 1156 45.73 -25.40 0.94
N LYS A 1157 45.12 -26.10 1.90
CA LYS A 1157 44.02 -27.05 1.66
C LYS A 1157 42.70 -26.36 1.28
N ASN A 1158 42.43 -25.17 1.81
CA ASN A 1158 41.33 -24.34 1.32
C ASN A 1158 41.60 -23.84 -0.11
N ASP A 1159 42.84 -23.43 -0.41
CA ASP A 1159 43.27 -22.92 -1.72
C ASP A 1159 43.17 -24.03 -2.80
N GLU A 1160 43.68 -25.23 -2.50
CA GLU A 1160 43.52 -26.44 -3.33
C GLU A 1160 42.03 -26.74 -3.64
N ARG A 1161 41.13 -26.47 -2.69
CA ARG A 1161 39.67 -26.70 -2.84
C ARG A 1161 38.97 -25.59 -3.63
N MET A 1162 39.39 -24.34 -3.46
CA MET A 1162 38.88 -23.23 -4.26
C MET A 1162 39.33 -23.32 -5.73
N MET A 1163 40.53 -23.82 -5.99
CA MET A 1163 41.04 -23.98 -7.36
C MET A 1163 40.26 -25.00 -8.20
N GLU A 1164 39.60 -26.00 -7.61
CA GLU A 1164 38.68 -26.86 -8.38
C GLU A 1164 37.41 -26.11 -8.84
N ILE A 1165 36.92 -25.15 -8.04
CA ILE A 1165 35.81 -24.28 -8.43
C ILE A 1165 36.27 -23.26 -9.49
N VAL A 1166 37.49 -22.72 -9.39
CA VAL A 1166 38.08 -21.86 -10.43
C VAL A 1166 38.14 -22.58 -11.78
N LYS A 1167 38.60 -23.83 -11.82
CA LYS A 1167 38.62 -24.66 -13.05
C LYS A 1167 37.22 -24.90 -13.61
N LEU A 1168 36.24 -25.20 -12.76
CA LEU A 1168 34.86 -25.44 -13.17
C LEU A 1168 34.17 -24.15 -13.67
N ALA A 1169 34.37 -23.04 -12.99
CA ALA A 1169 33.93 -21.71 -13.41
C ALA A 1169 34.51 -21.33 -14.78
N PHE A 1170 35.82 -21.52 -14.97
CA PHE A 1170 36.49 -21.27 -16.24
C PHE A 1170 35.94 -22.13 -17.39
N ARG A 1171 35.62 -23.40 -17.13
CA ARG A 1171 34.93 -24.29 -18.07
C ARG A 1171 33.60 -23.70 -18.54
N PHE A 1172 32.78 -23.13 -17.66
CA PHE A 1172 31.50 -22.52 -18.05
C PHE A 1172 31.65 -21.22 -18.87
N ILE A 1173 32.71 -20.44 -18.62
CA ILE A 1173 32.98 -19.18 -19.32
C ILE A 1173 33.67 -19.38 -20.68
N SER A 1174 34.39 -20.49 -20.86
CA SER A 1174 35.09 -20.83 -22.10
C SER A 1174 34.22 -21.53 -23.16
N ILE A 1175 32.92 -21.70 -22.89
CA ILE A 1175 31.87 -22.24 -23.76
C ILE A 1175 31.08 -21.08 -24.39
#